data_AF-M6E5U0-F1
#
_entry.id   AF-M6E5U0-F1
#
_cell.length_a   1.000
_cell.length_b   1.000
_cell.length_c   1.000
_cell.angle_alpha   90.00
_cell.angle_beta   90.00
_cell.angle_gamma   90.00
#
_symmetry.space_group_name_H-M   'P 1'
#
loop_
_entity.id
_entity.type
_entity.pdbx_description
1 polymer ?
#
loop_
_entity_poly.entity_id
_entity_poly.type
_entity_poly.pdbx_seq_one_letter_code
_entity_poly.pdbx_strand_id
1 'polypeptide(L)'
;MRQDVLSLSLQELEILTSKGTVNRALKDIESGIKGEWKETEDGNIEVVWEDSVVCVLPGSLPIQEADCTCFSTGVCRHIIRTVVAYQKQSVDYKPGVVWNPGNVTDQSLRSFVSASSFTKAKSIFDSGVVVELDRTGVPFAKIHGIGTVHFPVPNDIRYTRVDCKGALADQAIAIAVFAFRITYEEKKLVSTNVQKTDISPQITNRADEIFKEITLFGFQGVGEHLKDRLSRLERSCIEEGLIWPADILSELQEEYSKYVSHDSLFDPDQVVYLLGEWFVRTDALKSNQKEIPPLAISGDTKIYSSELLSRSLTGLGSGIQVLKKDFVIRSYFADPKSEEVLLYERFLENSSEEVIGNIPVLKGVSLLDFGKSSIIGSSIKKTAAGRLQFSNKATLNPQTFYFDSLSAKIFSDDFHKTIRIISEKPPRSLGPRWAAGNFYVFKTEQFDDFYFDTVLQRFHLEVTDKNGSTADVYLPYFGKAAGGLENLKNALDDSSLRYVCGIADVTTGRLRIRPVSFVIEQDGSRKMLQPYLDPKSESIGSNFQILDRPPREIDPLKEYIDELKCMISEVYLVGLKRSHNINHWRQLIQKSETLGLKRISTLLECAIDSIQTTDVNHVSPIFALTALICLSREIEIDVEY
;
A
#
# COMPACT_ATOMS: atom_id res chain seq x y z
N MET A 1 -17.18 16.62 -35.67
CA MET A 1 -16.31 16.89 -34.49
C MET A 1 -16.08 15.63 -33.67
N ARG A 2 -14.82 15.21 -33.56
CA ARG A 2 -14.37 14.01 -32.84
C ARG A 2 -14.12 14.27 -31.35
N GLN A 3 -15.16 14.13 -30.52
CA GLN A 3 -15.07 14.41 -29.08
C GLN A 3 -14.10 13.49 -28.32
N ASP A 4 -13.96 12.25 -28.79
CA ASP A 4 -13.00 11.26 -28.28
C ASP A 4 -11.56 11.76 -28.41
N VAL A 5 -11.20 12.26 -29.59
CA VAL A 5 -9.88 12.84 -29.86
C VAL A 5 -9.65 14.09 -29.01
N LEU A 6 -10.67 14.93 -28.85
CA LEU A 6 -10.58 16.15 -28.05
C LEU A 6 -10.46 15.91 -26.54
N SER A 7 -10.87 14.73 -26.05
CA SER A 7 -10.83 14.37 -24.62
C SER A 7 -9.50 13.77 -24.18
N LEU A 8 -8.66 13.30 -25.11
CA LEU A 8 -7.39 12.65 -24.78
C LEU A 8 -6.37 13.64 -24.24
N SER A 9 -5.91 13.41 -23.01
CA SER A 9 -4.82 14.19 -22.42
C SER A 9 -3.46 13.81 -23.05
N LEU A 10 -2.45 14.67 -22.88
CA LEU A 10 -1.09 14.35 -23.29
C LEU A 10 -0.58 13.07 -22.62
N GLN A 11 -0.89 12.87 -21.34
CA GLN A 11 -0.51 11.67 -20.61
C GLN A 11 -1.14 10.41 -21.21
N GLU A 12 -2.39 10.48 -21.68
CA GLU A 12 -3.03 9.35 -22.38
C GLU A 12 -2.34 9.04 -23.71
N LEU A 13 -1.93 10.07 -24.46
CA LEU A 13 -1.18 9.89 -25.70
C LEU A 13 0.20 9.25 -25.45
N GLU A 14 0.85 9.58 -24.33
CA GLU A 14 2.11 8.94 -23.92
C GLU A 14 1.92 7.46 -23.60
N ILE A 15 0.81 7.10 -22.96
CA ILE A 15 0.45 5.72 -22.62
C ILE A 15 0.13 4.89 -23.88
N LEU A 16 -0.55 5.49 -24.86
CA LEU A 16 -0.87 4.83 -26.13
C LEU A 16 0.35 4.66 -27.04
N THR A 17 1.41 5.43 -26.83
CA THR A 17 2.63 5.43 -27.65
C THR A 17 3.89 5.38 -26.80
N SER A 18 4.60 6.51 -26.71
CA SER A 18 5.72 6.75 -25.82
C SER A 18 5.94 8.25 -25.66
N LYS A 19 6.46 8.66 -24.49
CA LYS A 19 6.84 10.04 -24.19
C LYS A 19 7.73 10.68 -25.27
N GLY A 20 8.68 9.92 -25.81
CA GLY A 20 9.55 10.39 -26.90
C GLY A 20 8.82 10.64 -28.23
N THR A 21 7.73 9.90 -28.49
CA THR A 21 6.90 10.12 -29.69
C THR A 21 6.03 11.35 -29.54
N VAL A 22 5.40 11.51 -28.37
CA VAL A 22 4.56 12.68 -28.04
C VAL A 22 5.39 13.97 -28.06
N ASN A 23 6.54 13.99 -27.39
CA ASN A 23 7.42 15.18 -27.37
C ASN A 23 7.89 15.59 -28.76
N ARG A 24 8.20 14.61 -29.62
CA ARG A 24 8.57 14.90 -31.01
C ARG A 24 7.39 15.43 -31.83
N ALA A 25 6.17 14.95 -31.59
CA ALA A 25 4.99 15.48 -32.26
C ALA A 25 4.65 16.91 -31.79
N LEU A 26 4.79 17.19 -30.49
CA LEU A 26 4.61 18.54 -29.92
C LEU A 26 5.58 19.54 -30.55
N LYS A 27 6.86 19.17 -30.68
CA LYS A 27 7.88 20.01 -31.35
C LYS A 27 7.52 20.35 -32.80
N ASP A 28 6.91 19.42 -33.54
CA ASP A 28 6.48 19.71 -34.92
C ASP A 28 5.40 20.78 -34.95
N ILE A 29 4.42 20.68 -34.05
CA ILE A 29 3.34 21.66 -33.94
C ILE A 29 3.89 23.02 -33.49
N GLU A 30 4.83 23.04 -32.55
CA GLU A 30 5.51 24.27 -32.10
C GLU A 30 6.36 24.91 -33.21
N SER A 31 6.93 24.09 -34.10
CA SER A 31 7.67 24.56 -35.27
C SER A 31 6.77 25.12 -36.38
N GLY A 32 5.45 25.02 -36.23
CA GLY A 32 4.48 25.65 -37.12
C GLY A 32 4.20 24.87 -38.41
N ILE A 33 4.43 23.56 -38.44
CA ILE A 33 4.10 22.70 -39.59
C ILE A 33 2.63 22.83 -39.97
N LYS A 34 2.35 22.94 -41.27
CA LYS A 34 0.97 23.04 -41.78
C LYS A 34 0.51 21.75 -42.41
N GLY A 35 -0.81 21.60 -42.48
CA GLY A 35 -1.47 20.51 -43.18
C GLY A 35 -2.77 20.98 -43.80
N GLU A 36 -3.15 20.35 -44.90
CA GLU A 36 -4.46 20.51 -45.53
C GLU A 36 -5.43 19.52 -44.89
N TRP A 37 -6.52 20.04 -44.31
CA TRP A 37 -7.49 19.28 -43.52
C TRP A 37 -8.77 19.02 -44.32
N LYS A 38 -9.31 17.81 -44.18
CA LYS A 38 -10.59 17.42 -44.76
C LYS A 38 -11.35 16.56 -43.74
N GLU A 39 -12.53 17.03 -43.32
CA GLU A 39 -13.48 16.23 -42.54
C GLU A 39 -14.53 15.65 -43.51
N THR A 40 -14.69 14.33 -43.54
CA THR A 40 -15.69 13.66 -44.40
C THR A 40 -17.06 13.60 -43.74
N GLU A 41 -18.11 13.30 -44.51
CA GLU A 41 -19.48 13.12 -43.98
C GLU A 41 -19.56 11.99 -42.94
N ASP A 42 -18.73 10.95 -43.08
CA ASP A 42 -18.60 9.83 -42.12
C ASP A 42 -17.82 10.22 -40.84
N GLY A 43 -17.37 11.47 -40.73
CA GLY A 43 -16.61 11.98 -39.59
C GLY A 43 -15.12 11.59 -39.58
N ASN A 44 -14.58 11.10 -40.70
CA ASN A 44 -13.14 10.86 -40.82
C ASN A 44 -12.42 12.21 -40.91
N ILE A 45 -11.29 12.33 -40.22
CA ILE A 45 -10.40 13.48 -40.33
C ILE A 45 -9.18 13.06 -41.13
N GLU A 46 -9.05 13.58 -42.33
CA GLU A 46 -7.90 13.37 -43.20
C GLU A 46 -7.03 14.63 -43.21
N VAL A 47 -5.72 14.44 -43.06
CA VAL A 47 -4.74 15.53 -43.11
C VAL A 47 -3.59 15.16 -44.02
N VAL A 48 -3.32 16.02 -45.00
CA VAL A 48 -2.13 15.97 -45.83
C VAL A 48 -1.14 17.00 -45.28
N TRP A 49 -0.05 16.54 -44.68
CA TRP A 49 0.96 17.40 -44.07
C TRP A 49 1.97 17.92 -45.11
N GLU A 50 2.64 19.05 -44.81
CA GLU A 50 3.69 19.65 -45.66
C GLU A 50 4.86 18.69 -45.97
N ASP A 51 5.10 17.69 -45.12
CA ASP A 51 6.06 16.59 -45.34
C ASP A 51 5.51 15.46 -46.24
N SER A 52 4.38 15.69 -46.91
CA SER A 52 3.65 14.74 -47.76
C SER A 52 3.13 13.49 -47.04
N VAL A 53 3.18 13.46 -45.70
CA VAL A 53 2.57 12.38 -44.92
C VAL A 53 1.07 12.60 -44.84
N VAL A 54 0.29 11.56 -45.15
CA VAL A 54 -1.16 11.57 -45.01
C VAL A 54 -1.54 10.79 -43.75
N CYS A 55 -2.42 11.37 -42.94
CA CYS A 55 -2.97 10.75 -41.74
C CYS A 55 -4.50 10.75 -41.82
N VAL A 56 -5.13 9.64 -41.47
CA VAL A 56 -6.59 9.51 -41.40
C VAL A 56 -6.98 9.05 -40.00
N LEU A 57 -7.80 9.85 -39.31
CA LEU A 57 -8.47 9.47 -38.06
C LEU A 57 -9.90 9.00 -38.42
N PRO A 58 -10.21 7.69 -38.40
CA PRO A 58 -11.52 7.21 -38.85
C PRO A 58 -12.61 7.58 -37.85
N GLY A 59 -13.74 8.12 -38.32
CA GLY A 59 -14.75 8.81 -37.52
C GLY A 59 -15.36 7.97 -36.40
N SER A 60 -15.57 6.68 -36.68
CA SER A 60 -16.20 5.73 -35.77
C SER A 60 -15.22 4.75 -35.12
N LEU A 61 -13.90 4.94 -35.25
CA LEU A 61 -12.89 4.05 -34.68
C LEU A 61 -11.93 4.81 -33.76
N PRO A 62 -11.38 4.14 -32.74
CA PRO A 62 -10.41 4.77 -31.85
C PRO A 62 -9.11 5.09 -32.60
N ILE A 63 -8.30 6.02 -32.09
CA ILE A 63 -7.09 6.50 -32.78
C ILE A 63 -6.01 5.42 -33.02
N GLN A 64 -6.12 4.27 -32.34
CA GLN A 64 -5.26 3.10 -32.54
C GLN A 64 -5.46 2.46 -33.93
N GLU A 65 -6.63 2.67 -34.53
CA GLU A 65 -6.99 2.23 -35.88
C GLU A 65 -6.75 3.34 -36.92
N ALA A 66 -6.00 4.39 -36.56
CA ALA A 66 -5.69 5.48 -37.47
C ALA A 66 -4.66 5.06 -38.53
N ASP A 67 -4.88 5.51 -39.76
CA ASP A 67 -4.00 5.20 -40.89
C ASP A 67 -2.96 6.30 -41.11
N CYS A 68 -1.72 5.89 -41.41
CA CYS A 68 -0.66 6.81 -41.77
C CYS A 68 0.23 6.25 -42.89
N THR A 69 0.56 7.10 -43.88
CA THR A 69 1.46 6.73 -44.98
C THR A 69 2.95 6.59 -44.60
N CYS A 70 3.31 6.80 -43.33
CA CYS A 70 4.69 6.61 -42.85
C CYS A 70 5.08 5.15 -42.57
N PHE A 71 4.15 4.20 -42.71
CA PHE A 71 4.35 2.75 -42.51
C PHE A 71 4.84 2.32 -41.12
N SER A 72 4.84 3.21 -40.13
CA SER A 72 5.08 2.84 -38.73
C SER A 72 3.97 1.93 -38.22
N THR A 73 4.31 0.94 -37.39
CA THR A 73 3.33 0.11 -36.70
C THR A 73 2.71 0.87 -35.52
N GLY A 74 1.38 0.77 -35.37
CA GLY A 74 0.64 1.43 -34.30
C GLY A 74 0.56 2.95 -34.43
N VAL A 75 0.27 3.62 -33.31
CA VAL A 75 0.09 5.07 -33.28
C VAL A 75 1.44 5.77 -33.38
N CYS A 76 1.72 6.37 -34.54
CA CYS A 76 3.01 7.01 -34.83
C CYS A 76 3.04 8.49 -34.45
N ARG A 77 4.22 9.12 -34.54
CA ARG A 77 4.40 10.57 -34.34
C ARG A 77 3.45 11.42 -35.18
N HIS A 78 3.16 11.02 -36.43
CA HIS A 78 2.27 11.78 -37.31
C HIS A 78 0.79 11.68 -36.92
N ILE A 79 0.35 10.53 -36.40
CA ILE A 79 -1.00 10.39 -35.81
C ILE A 79 -1.11 11.27 -34.57
N ILE A 80 -0.13 11.22 -33.66
CA ILE A 80 -0.12 12.08 -32.46
C ILE A 80 -0.09 13.57 -32.84
N ARG A 81 0.73 13.94 -33.83
CA ARG A 81 0.76 15.31 -34.40
C ARG A 81 -0.63 15.73 -34.88
N THR A 82 -1.32 14.85 -35.59
CA THR A 82 -2.69 15.07 -36.08
C THR A 82 -3.70 15.24 -34.96
N VAL A 83 -3.65 14.39 -33.94
CA VAL A 83 -4.50 14.53 -32.75
C VAL A 83 -4.27 15.87 -32.05
N VAL A 84 -3.03 16.23 -31.76
CA VAL A 84 -2.69 17.50 -31.07
C VAL A 84 -3.07 18.71 -31.92
N ALA A 85 -2.83 18.67 -33.23
CA ALA A 85 -3.22 19.75 -34.11
C ALA A 85 -4.74 19.93 -34.17
N TYR A 86 -5.49 18.83 -34.23
CA TYR A 86 -6.95 18.85 -34.22
C TYR A 86 -7.49 19.45 -32.91
N GLN A 87 -6.88 19.07 -31.77
CA GLN A 87 -7.18 19.64 -30.45
C GLN A 87 -6.92 21.15 -30.40
N LYS A 88 -5.79 21.62 -30.94
CA LYS A 88 -5.44 23.06 -30.95
C LYS A 88 -6.32 23.88 -31.89
N GLN A 89 -6.78 23.32 -33.01
CA GLN A 89 -7.70 24.01 -33.91
C GLN A 89 -9.11 24.17 -33.30
N SER A 90 -9.48 23.24 -32.42
CA SER A 90 -10.81 23.19 -31.78
C SER A 90 -10.82 23.93 -30.44
N VAL A 91 -10.39 25.21 -30.42
CA VAL A 91 -10.14 26.03 -29.21
C VAL A 91 -11.37 26.17 -28.29
N ASP A 92 -12.58 26.04 -28.84
CA ASP A 92 -13.83 26.16 -28.06
C ASP A 92 -14.24 24.88 -27.31
N TYR A 93 -13.56 23.74 -27.55
CA TYR A 93 -13.83 22.53 -26.80
C TYR A 93 -13.17 22.61 -25.41
N LYS A 94 -13.97 22.95 -24.41
CA LYS A 94 -13.61 22.70 -23.01
C LYS A 94 -14.09 21.30 -22.65
N PRO A 95 -13.21 20.37 -22.21
CA PRO A 95 -13.66 19.14 -21.58
C PRO A 95 -14.37 19.51 -20.27
N GLY A 96 -15.68 19.75 -20.37
CA GLY A 96 -16.50 20.37 -19.32
C GLY A 96 -17.49 19.42 -18.68
N VAL A 97 -17.44 18.12 -19.00
CA VAL A 97 -18.40 17.16 -18.46
C VAL A 97 -17.70 16.33 -17.40
N VAL A 98 -17.99 16.64 -16.14
CA VAL A 98 -17.89 15.66 -15.05
C VAL A 98 -18.81 14.50 -15.43
N TRP A 99 -18.24 13.45 -16.01
CA TRP A 99 -19.00 12.31 -16.49
C TRP A 99 -18.89 11.16 -15.49
N ASN A 100 -19.92 10.33 -15.46
CA ASN A 100 -19.93 9.12 -14.64
C ASN A 100 -19.83 7.90 -15.57
N PRO A 101 -18.77 7.07 -15.49
CA PRO A 101 -18.70 5.79 -16.20
C PRO A 101 -19.92 4.89 -16.00
N GLY A 102 -20.63 5.04 -14.89
CA GLY A 102 -21.89 4.35 -14.63
C GLY A 102 -23.00 4.61 -15.66
N ASN A 103 -22.91 5.72 -16.42
CA ASN A 103 -23.86 6.07 -17.48
C ASN A 103 -23.73 5.18 -18.73
N VAL A 104 -22.64 4.42 -18.88
CA VAL A 104 -22.51 3.45 -19.97
C VAL A 104 -23.61 2.39 -19.83
N THR A 105 -24.41 2.20 -20.87
CA THR A 105 -25.54 1.26 -20.85
C THR A 105 -25.08 -0.19 -20.89
N ASP A 106 -25.92 -1.11 -20.38
CA ASP A 106 -25.66 -2.55 -20.49
C ASP A 106 -25.59 -3.01 -21.96
N GLN A 107 -26.33 -2.36 -22.86
CA GLN A 107 -26.28 -2.65 -24.29
C GLN A 107 -24.90 -2.30 -24.87
N SER A 108 -24.37 -1.11 -24.54
CA SER A 108 -23.03 -0.68 -24.95
C SER A 108 -21.96 -1.60 -24.37
N LEU A 109 -22.04 -1.95 -23.08
CA LEU A 109 -21.12 -2.90 -22.46
C LEU A 109 -21.14 -4.26 -23.18
N ARG A 110 -22.32 -4.84 -23.42
CA ARG A 110 -22.46 -6.15 -24.10
C ARG A 110 -21.95 -6.16 -25.54
N SER A 111 -21.84 -5.00 -26.18
CA SER A 111 -21.23 -4.90 -27.51
C SER A 111 -19.70 -4.92 -27.48
N PHE A 112 -19.10 -4.62 -26.32
CA PHE A 112 -17.65 -4.52 -26.14
C PHE A 112 -17.06 -5.72 -25.39
N VAL A 113 -17.75 -6.23 -24.37
CA VAL A 113 -17.31 -7.41 -23.60
C VAL A 113 -18.04 -8.67 -24.04
N SER A 114 -17.37 -9.82 -23.96
CA SER A 114 -18.01 -11.10 -24.30
C SER A 114 -19.19 -11.42 -23.36
N ALA A 115 -20.18 -12.17 -23.84
CA ALA A 115 -21.35 -12.54 -23.06
C ALA A 115 -21.01 -13.36 -21.80
N SER A 116 -19.99 -14.21 -21.87
CA SER A 116 -19.49 -15.00 -20.73
C SER A 116 -18.80 -14.09 -19.70
N SER A 117 -17.93 -13.16 -20.14
CA SER A 117 -17.30 -12.17 -19.27
C SER A 117 -18.35 -11.28 -18.59
N PHE A 118 -19.36 -10.79 -19.31
CA PHE A 118 -20.43 -9.98 -18.74
C PHE A 118 -21.21 -10.73 -17.66
N THR A 119 -21.57 -11.98 -17.92
CA THR A 119 -22.31 -12.81 -16.94
C THR A 119 -21.47 -13.10 -15.71
N LYS A 120 -20.17 -13.40 -15.90
CA LYS A 120 -19.23 -13.62 -14.80
C LYS A 120 -19.00 -12.34 -14.00
N ALA A 121 -18.85 -11.20 -14.66
CA ALA A 121 -18.72 -9.88 -14.04
C ALA A 121 -19.91 -9.58 -13.13
N LYS A 122 -21.13 -9.80 -13.63
CA LYS A 122 -22.35 -9.63 -12.82
C LYS A 122 -22.37 -10.56 -11.61
N SER A 123 -22.04 -11.84 -11.79
CA SER A 123 -21.91 -12.78 -10.67
C SER A 123 -20.83 -12.36 -9.66
N ILE A 124 -19.75 -11.72 -10.11
CA ILE A 124 -18.71 -11.18 -9.23
C ILE A 124 -19.18 -9.94 -8.48
N PHE A 125 -19.83 -9.04 -9.18
CA PHE A 125 -20.42 -7.85 -8.61
C PHE A 125 -21.48 -8.21 -7.54
N ASP A 126 -22.41 -9.10 -7.87
CA ASP A 126 -23.52 -9.49 -6.99
C ASP A 126 -23.04 -10.24 -5.73
N SER A 127 -21.93 -10.99 -5.82
CA SER A 127 -21.34 -11.67 -4.66
C SER A 127 -20.63 -10.72 -3.69
N GLY A 128 -20.38 -9.48 -4.12
CA GLY A 128 -19.65 -8.49 -3.34
C GLY A 128 -18.17 -8.42 -3.69
N VAL A 129 -17.73 -7.21 -4.06
CA VAL A 129 -16.34 -6.78 -4.17
C VAL A 129 -16.20 -5.39 -3.53
N VAL A 130 -14.98 -5.04 -3.14
CA VAL A 130 -14.65 -3.66 -2.71
C VAL A 130 -14.06 -2.90 -3.91
N VAL A 131 -14.52 -1.68 -4.11
CA VAL A 131 -14.06 -0.82 -5.22
C VAL A 131 -13.76 0.59 -4.70
N GLU A 132 -12.53 1.05 -4.90
CA GLU A 132 -12.19 2.48 -4.74
C GLU A 132 -12.59 3.20 -6.04
N LEU A 133 -13.49 4.18 -5.96
CA LEU A 133 -13.94 5.00 -7.07
C LEU A 133 -13.39 6.43 -6.92
N ASP A 134 -12.90 6.99 -8.01
CA ASP A 134 -12.44 8.38 -8.08
C ASP A 134 -12.82 8.98 -9.44
N ARG A 135 -13.36 10.19 -9.42
CA ARG A 135 -13.79 10.99 -10.58
C ARG A 135 -13.29 12.44 -10.50
N THR A 136 -12.34 12.77 -9.61
CA THR A 136 -11.78 14.13 -9.52
C THR A 136 -10.87 14.47 -10.71
N GLY A 137 -10.47 13.45 -11.48
CA GLY A 137 -9.72 13.56 -12.74
C GLY A 137 -10.25 12.59 -13.79
N VAL A 138 -9.36 11.87 -14.47
CA VAL A 138 -9.75 10.71 -15.30
C VAL A 138 -10.42 9.68 -14.38
N PRO A 139 -11.71 9.35 -14.59
CA PRO A 139 -12.40 8.42 -13.70
C PRO A 139 -11.71 7.06 -13.66
N PHE A 140 -11.50 6.52 -12.46
CA PHE A 140 -11.00 5.16 -12.31
C PHE A 140 -11.73 4.39 -11.20
N ALA A 141 -11.76 3.07 -11.38
CA ALA A 141 -12.25 2.11 -10.40
C ALA A 141 -11.15 1.11 -10.10
N LYS A 142 -10.67 1.06 -8.85
CA LYS A 142 -9.75 0.02 -8.38
C LYS A 142 -10.56 -1.07 -7.67
N ILE A 143 -10.69 -2.21 -8.33
CA ILE A 143 -11.43 -3.36 -7.84
C ILE A 143 -10.45 -4.25 -7.08
N HIS A 144 -10.60 -4.31 -5.76
CA HIS A 144 -9.68 -5.03 -4.89
C HIS A 144 -9.60 -6.51 -5.31
N GLY A 145 -8.38 -7.02 -5.52
CA GLY A 145 -8.13 -8.40 -5.95
C GLY A 145 -8.34 -8.69 -7.45
N ILE A 146 -8.80 -7.74 -8.27
CA ILE A 146 -9.02 -7.93 -9.71
C ILE A 146 -8.11 -7.02 -10.54
N GLY A 147 -8.12 -5.72 -10.27
CA GLY A 147 -7.39 -4.74 -11.06
C GLY A 147 -8.02 -3.35 -11.07
N THR A 148 -7.38 -2.44 -11.78
CA THR A 148 -7.74 -1.03 -11.90
C THR A 148 -8.19 -0.71 -13.31
N VAL A 149 -9.35 -0.06 -13.42
CA VAL A 149 -9.97 0.35 -14.68
C VAL A 149 -9.99 1.87 -14.76
N HIS A 150 -9.45 2.43 -15.84
CA HIS A 150 -9.42 3.87 -16.12
C HIS A 150 -10.30 4.21 -17.32
N PHE A 151 -11.02 5.32 -17.25
CA PHE A 151 -11.99 5.77 -18.27
C PHE A 151 -11.61 7.15 -18.84
N PRO A 152 -10.58 7.22 -19.71
CA PRO A 152 -9.99 8.49 -20.15
C PRO A 152 -10.87 9.29 -21.12
N VAL A 153 -11.79 8.64 -21.83
CA VAL A 153 -12.68 9.30 -22.79
C VAL A 153 -14.12 9.22 -22.31
N PRO A 154 -14.81 10.36 -22.12
CA PRO A 154 -16.21 10.39 -21.72
C PRO A 154 -17.12 9.58 -22.63
N ASN A 155 -17.91 8.68 -22.03
CA ASN A 155 -18.91 7.84 -22.70
C ASN A 155 -18.36 6.89 -23.79
N ASP A 156 -17.04 6.73 -23.92
CA ASP A 156 -16.44 5.84 -24.90
C ASP A 156 -15.57 4.77 -24.23
N ILE A 157 -16.17 3.59 -24.04
CA ILE A 157 -15.51 2.46 -23.39
C ILE A 157 -14.35 1.87 -24.20
N ARG A 158 -14.20 2.20 -25.48
CA ARG A 158 -13.11 1.66 -26.31
C ARG A 158 -11.74 2.18 -25.88
N TYR A 159 -11.72 3.32 -25.20
CA TYR A 159 -10.52 3.89 -24.61
C TYR A 159 -10.28 3.43 -23.17
N THR A 160 -11.13 2.55 -22.62
CA THR A 160 -10.97 2.03 -21.27
C THR A 160 -9.65 1.29 -21.14
N ARG A 161 -8.88 1.60 -20.09
CA ARG A 161 -7.62 0.92 -19.79
C ARG A 161 -7.79 0.05 -18.57
N VAL A 162 -7.23 -1.15 -18.62
CA VAL A 162 -7.22 -2.11 -17.50
C VAL A 162 -5.81 -2.65 -17.33
N ASP A 163 -5.38 -2.82 -16.08
CA ASP A 163 -4.09 -3.39 -15.71
C ASP A 163 -4.03 -4.94 -15.85
N CYS A 164 -5.16 -5.59 -16.08
CA CYS A 164 -5.27 -7.03 -16.33
C CYS A 164 -5.63 -7.36 -17.80
N LYS A 165 -5.61 -8.64 -18.18
CA LYS A 165 -5.74 -9.09 -19.58
C LYS A 165 -6.79 -10.17 -19.78
N GLY A 166 -7.22 -10.34 -21.04
CA GLY A 166 -8.13 -11.40 -21.46
C GLY A 166 -9.51 -11.25 -20.82
N ALA A 167 -10.16 -12.37 -20.54
CA ALA A 167 -11.52 -12.38 -19.96
C ALA A 167 -11.62 -11.65 -18.61
N LEU A 168 -10.53 -11.55 -17.85
CA LEU A 168 -10.50 -10.80 -16.59
C LEU A 168 -10.59 -9.29 -16.83
N ALA A 169 -9.99 -8.78 -17.92
CA ALA A 169 -10.08 -7.37 -18.29
C ALA A 169 -11.53 -6.99 -18.62
N ASP A 170 -12.18 -7.77 -19.47
CA ASP A 170 -13.60 -7.60 -19.79
C ASP A 170 -14.48 -7.58 -18.53
N GLN A 171 -14.19 -8.50 -17.60
CA GLN A 171 -14.93 -8.59 -16.34
C GLN A 171 -14.72 -7.34 -15.48
N ALA A 172 -13.47 -6.88 -15.34
CA ALA A 172 -13.12 -5.68 -14.59
C ALA A 172 -13.83 -4.45 -15.14
N ILE A 173 -13.87 -4.26 -16.47
CA ILE A 173 -14.55 -3.12 -17.12
C ILE A 173 -16.04 -3.11 -16.76
N ALA A 174 -16.71 -4.26 -16.87
CA ALA A 174 -18.12 -4.36 -16.53
C ALA A 174 -18.38 -4.09 -15.04
N ILE A 175 -17.57 -4.68 -14.14
CA ILE A 175 -17.66 -4.45 -12.68
C ILE A 175 -17.45 -2.97 -12.35
N ALA A 176 -16.47 -2.32 -12.97
CA ALA A 176 -16.17 -0.91 -12.76
C ALA A 176 -17.37 -0.02 -13.13
N VAL A 177 -17.97 -0.24 -14.30
CA VAL A 177 -19.18 0.49 -14.70
C VAL A 177 -20.32 0.25 -13.71
N PHE A 178 -20.53 -1.00 -13.26
CA PHE A 178 -21.56 -1.30 -12.26
C PHE A 178 -21.28 -0.60 -10.91
N ALA A 179 -20.03 -0.55 -10.47
CA ALA A 179 -19.64 0.11 -9.22
C ALA A 179 -19.89 1.62 -9.28
N PHE A 180 -19.57 2.25 -10.42
CA PHE A 180 -19.87 3.66 -10.67
C PHE A 180 -21.38 4.00 -10.70
N ARG A 181 -22.26 3.00 -10.82
CA ARG A 181 -23.72 3.19 -10.68
C ARG A 181 -24.18 3.21 -9.22
N ILE A 182 -23.37 2.72 -8.28
CA ILE A 182 -23.72 2.68 -6.85
C ILE A 182 -23.77 4.08 -6.24
N THR A 183 -22.89 4.98 -6.69
CA THR A 183 -22.76 6.32 -6.13
C THR A 183 -22.42 7.38 -7.18
N TYR A 184 -22.86 8.61 -6.92
CA TYR A 184 -22.51 9.82 -7.67
C TYR A 184 -21.57 10.74 -6.86
N GLU A 185 -20.95 10.26 -5.79
CA GLU A 185 -19.86 10.97 -5.12
C GLU A 185 -18.61 10.99 -6.01
N GLU A 186 -17.79 12.04 -5.91
CA GLU A 186 -16.57 12.17 -6.72
C GLU A 186 -15.51 11.13 -6.31
N LYS A 187 -15.38 10.86 -5.01
CA LYS A 187 -14.45 9.89 -4.47
C LYS A 187 -15.10 9.07 -3.37
N LYS A 188 -15.11 7.74 -3.51
CA LYS A 188 -15.76 6.87 -2.53
C LYS A 188 -15.21 5.44 -2.58
N LEU A 189 -15.02 4.85 -1.40
CA LEU A 189 -14.87 3.40 -1.26
C LEU A 189 -16.26 2.77 -1.20
N VAL A 190 -16.58 1.89 -2.15
CA VAL A 190 -17.89 1.20 -2.20
C VAL A 190 -17.73 -0.30 -2.06
N SER A 191 -18.80 -0.94 -1.60
CA SER A 191 -18.95 -2.39 -1.69
C SER A 191 -20.18 -2.73 -2.53
N THR A 192 -20.08 -3.80 -3.31
CA THR A 192 -21.11 -4.19 -4.28
C THR A 192 -22.03 -5.30 -3.76
N ASN A 193 -21.82 -5.77 -2.52
CA ASN A 193 -22.62 -6.86 -1.96
C ASN A 193 -24.10 -6.49 -1.87
N VAL A 194 -24.94 -7.36 -2.43
CA VAL A 194 -26.41 -7.22 -2.32
C VAL A 194 -26.89 -7.61 -0.93
N GLN A 195 -26.16 -8.50 -0.24
CA GLN A 195 -26.45 -8.95 1.12
C GLN A 195 -25.65 -8.16 2.15
N LYS A 196 -26.29 -7.82 3.26
CA LYS A 196 -25.63 -7.15 4.39
C LYS A 196 -24.61 -8.11 5.01
N THR A 197 -23.34 -7.73 5.00
CA THR A 197 -22.29 -8.43 5.74
C THR A 197 -22.36 -8.00 7.20
N ASP A 198 -23.21 -8.68 7.98
CA ASP A 198 -23.21 -8.58 9.43
C ASP A 198 -22.43 -9.76 10.01
N ILE A 199 -21.70 -9.54 11.10
CA ILE A 199 -21.03 -10.62 11.82
C ILE A 199 -22.06 -11.43 12.64
N SER A 200 -22.04 -12.75 12.49
CA SER A 200 -22.94 -13.63 13.23
C SER A 200 -22.70 -13.54 14.74
N PRO A 201 -23.77 -13.45 15.56
CA PRO A 201 -23.66 -13.51 17.02
C PRO A 201 -22.95 -14.78 17.51
N GLN A 202 -23.04 -15.88 16.76
CA GLN A 202 -22.36 -17.13 17.12
C GLN A 202 -20.83 -17.00 17.07
N ILE A 203 -20.30 -16.32 16.04
CA ILE A 203 -18.87 -16.04 15.91
C ILE A 203 -18.42 -15.11 17.04
N THR A 204 -19.15 -14.01 17.29
CA THR A 204 -18.75 -13.05 18.33
C THR A 204 -18.83 -13.66 19.73
N ASN A 205 -19.85 -14.45 20.02
CA ASN A 205 -19.98 -15.09 21.34
C ASN A 205 -18.83 -16.08 21.58
N ARG A 206 -18.49 -16.88 20.56
CA ARG A 206 -17.39 -17.84 20.65
C ARG A 206 -16.02 -17.15 20.77
N ALA A 207 -15.82 -16.05 20.04
CA ALA A 207 -14.63 -15.23 20.17
C ALA A 207 -14.53 -14.60 21.57
N ASP A 208 -15.62 -14.02 22.07
CA ASP A 208 -15.70 -13.45 23.41
C ASP A 208 -15.34 -14.47 24.49
N GLU A 209 -15.82 -15.72 24.39
CA GLU A 209 -15.44 -16.80 25.31
C GLU A 209 -13.93 -17.07 25.31
N ILE A 210 -13.32 -17.17 24.13
CA ILE A 210 -11.88 -17.43 23.98
C ILE A 210 -11.06 -16.24 24.49
N PHE A 211 -11.42 -15.01 24.12
CA PHE A 211 -10.66 -13.82 24.49
C PHE A 211 -10.86 -13.44 25.96
N LYS A 212 -12.03 -13.75 26.55
CA LYS A 212 -12.24 -13.69 28.00
C LYS A 212 -11.27 -14.60 28.73
N GLU A 213 -11.13 -15.84 28.29
CA GLU A 213 -10.20 -16.79 28.89
C GLU A 213 -8.74 -16.30 28.79
N ILE A 214 -8.31 -15.86 27.60
CA ILE A 214 -6.98 -15.29 27.40
C ILE A 214 -6.76 -14.07 28.32
N THR A 215 -7.74 -13.19 28.48
CA THR A 215 -7.62 -12.00 29.33
C THR A 215 -7.55 -12.35 30.82
N LEU A 216 -8.35 -13.33 31.26
CA LEU A 216 -8.43 -13.69 32.67
C LEU A 216 -7.22 -14.50 33.14
N PHE A 217 -6.73 -15.41 32.31
CA PHE A 217 -5.70 -16.38 32.69
C PHE A 217 -4.35 -16.17 31.98
N GLY A 218 -4.31 -15.33 30.94
CA GLY A 218 -3.14 -15.10 30.13
C GLY A 218 -2.74 -16.33 29.31
N PHE A 219 -1.82 -16.17 28.36
CA PHE A 219 -1.21 -17.31 27.66
C PHE A 219 -0.53 -18.30 28.63
N GLN A 220 -0.13 -17.86 29.83
CA GLN A 220 0.37 -18.72 30.91
C GLN A 220 -0.67 -19.65 31.54
N GLY A 221 -1.97 -19.34 31.44
CA GLY A 221 -3.03 -20.02 32.20
C GLY A 221 -4.21 -20.50 31.37
N VAL A 222 -4.24 -20.24 30.06
CA VAL A 222 -5.23 -20.77 29.11
C VAL A 222 -5.13 -22.30 28.97
N GLY A 223 -6.26 -22.94 28.61
CA GLY A 223 -6.30 -24.39 28.45
C GLY A 223 -5.50 -24.92 27.24
N GLU A 224 -5.07 -26.19 27.31
CA GLU A 224 -4.25 -26.86 26.28
C GLU A 224 -4.89 -26.88 24.88
N HIS A 225 -6.22 -26.74 24.78
CA HIS A 225 -6.97 -26.77 23.53
C HIS A 225 -7.24 -25.38 22.92
N LEU A 226 -6.55 -24.33 23.37
CA LEU A 226 -6.75 -22.98 22.84
C LEU A 226 -6.54 -22.92 21.31
N LYS A 227 -5.44 -23.51 20.81
CA LYS A 227 -5.12 -23.52 19.39
C LYS A 227 -6.24 -24.14 18.54
N ASP A 228 -6.73 -25.32 18.94
CA ASP A 228 -7.84 -26.00 18.24
C ASP A 228 -9.16 -25.21 18.26
N ARG A 229 -9.39 -24.42 19.31
CA ARG A 229 -10.57 -23.55 19.42
C ARG A 229 -10.44 -22.33 18.51
N LEU A 230 -9.26 -21.73 18.43
CA LEU A 230 -8.94 -20.66 17.49
C LEU A 230 -9.05 -21.14 16.04
N SER A 231 -8.48 -22.30 15.68
CA SER A 231 -8.59 -22.84 14.31
C SER A 231 -10.04 -23.12 13.90
N ARG A 232 -10.88 -23.57 14.84
CA ARG A 232 -12.32 -23.78 14.57
C ARG A 232 -13.07 -22.47 14.39
N LEU A 233 -12.73 -21.44 15.16
CA LEU A 233 -13.30 -20.09 15.00
C LEU A 233 -12.87 -19.48 13.68
N GLU A 234 -11.58 -19.59 13.31
CA GLU A 234 -11.03 -19.16 12.03
C GLU A 234 -11.80 -19.78 10.86
N ARG A 235 -12.01 -21.10 10.88
CA ARG A 235 -12.80 -21.78 9.84
C ARG A 235 -14.22 -21.25 9.75
N SER A 236 -14.86 -20.98 10.89
CA SER A 236 -16.21 -20.39 10.93
C SER A 236 -16.22 -18.99 10.32
N CYS A 237 -15.19 -18.18 10.58
CA CYS A 237 -15.02 -16.88 9.94
C CYS A 237 -14.89 -17.00 8.41
N ILE A 238 -14.07 -17.94 7.91
CA ILE A 238 -13.90 -18.18 6.46
C ILE A 238 -15.24 -18.60 5.82
N GLU A 239 -15.97 -19.51 6.47
CA GLU A 239 -17.29 -19.98 6.00
C GLU A 239 -18.32 -18.85 5.90
N GLU A 240 -18.25 -17.84 6.79
CA GLU A 240 -19.09 -16.62 6.75
C GLU A 240 -18.48 -15.47 5.92
N GLY A 241 -17.34 -15.67 5.26
CA GLY A 241 -16.69 -14.64 4.44
C GLY A 241 -15.97 -13.53 5.21
N LEU A 242 -15.67 -13.75 6.48
CA LEU A 242 -14.92 -12.86 7.36
C LEU A 242 -13.41 -13.14 7.24
N ILE A 243 -12.84 -12.85 6.07
CA ILE A 243 -11.44 -13.16 5.73
C ILE A 243 -10.44 -12.44 6.63
N TRP A 244 -10.59 -11.13 6.88
CA TRP A 244 -9.69 -10.39 7.76
C TRP A 244 -9.76 -10.86 9.22
N PRO A 245 -10.95 -11.07 9.82
CA PRO A 245 -11.05 -11.74 11.12
C PRO A 245 -10.43 -13.13 11.15
N ALA A 246 -10.54 -13.93 10.08
CA ALA A 246 -9.88 -15.23 9.99
C ALA A 246 -8.35 -15.10 9.99
N ASP A 247 -7.79 -14.19 9.19
CA ASP A 247 -6.33 -13.94 9.16
C ASP A 247 -5.81 -13.50 10.53
N ILE A 248 -6.57 -12.67 11.27
CA ILE A 248 -6.21 -12.26 12.64
C ILE A 248 -6.12 -13.47 13.56
N LEU A 249 -7.08 -14.40 13.46
CA LEU A 249 -7.08 -15.63 14.26
C LEU A 249 -5.94 -16.57 13.87
N SER A 250 -5.58 -16.65 12.60
CA SER A 250 -4.42 -17.41 12.13
C SER A 250 -3.13 -16.82 12.71
N GLU A 251 -2.92 -15.51 12.59
CA GLU A 251 -1.75 -14.82 13.16
C GLU A 251 -1.69 -14.96 14.69
N LEU A 252 -2.84 -14.92 15.38
CA LEU A 252 -2.89 -15.14 16.84
C LEU A 252 -2.50 -16.57 17.23
N GLN A 253 -2.87 -17.57 16.42
CA GLN A 253 -2.43 -18.96 16.61
C GLN A 253 -0.92 -19.12 16.41
N GLU A 254 -0.34 -18.37 15.47
CA GLU A 254 1.11 -18.32 15.27
C GLU A 254 1.82 -17.71 16.49
N GLU A 255 1.34 -16.56 16.99
CA GLU A 255 1.89 -15.96 18.22
C GLU A 255 1.75 -16.87 19.45
N TYR A 256 0.61 -17.53 19.61
CA TYR A 256 0.45 -18.52 20.68
C TYR A 256 1.39 -19.71 20.52
N SER A 257 1.62 -20.18 19.29
CA SER A 257 2.57 -21.28 19.03
C SER A 257 3.99 -20.88 19.39
N LYS A 258 4.42 -19.66 19.00
CA LYS A 258 5.72 -19.08 19.39
C LYS A 258 5.87 -18.99 20.90
N TYR A 259 4.84 -18.54 21.60
CA TYR A 259 4.82 -18.48 23.05
C TYR A 259 5.03 -19.86 23.69
N VAL A 260 4.26 -20.86 23.26
CA VAL A 260 4.33 -22.24 23.80
C VAL A 260 5.69 -22.88 23.53
N SER A 261 6.29 -22.65 22.36
CA SER A 261 7.62 -23.17 22.02
C SER A 261 8.77 -22.35 22.62
N HIS A 262 8.48 -21.33 23.44
CA HIS A 262 9.47 -20.37 23.95
C HIS A 262 10.33 -19.75 22.83
N ASP A 263 9.70 -19.51 21.70
CA ASP A 263 10.32 -18.91 20.53
C ASP A 263 10.70 -17.45 20.83
N SER A 264 11.91 -17.06 20.42
CA SER A 264 12.44 -15.72 20.59
C SER A 264 11.65 -14.67 19.77
N LEU A 265 10.92 -15.12 18.75
CA LEU A 265 10.05 -14.32 17.90
C LEU A 265 8.72 -13.94 18.52
N PHE A 266 8.37 -14.53 19.65
CA PHE A 266 7.13 -14.20 20.30
C PHE A 266 7.12 -12.70 20.67
N ASP A 267 6.11 -11.98 20.17
CA ASP A 267 5.94 -10.56 20.41
C ASP A 267 4.61 -10.30 21.14
N PRO A 268 4.63 -9.92 22.43
CA PRO A 268 3.40 -9.66 23.16
C PRO A 268 2.63 -8.43 22.65
N ASP A 269 3.33 -7.46 22.06
CA ASP A 269 2.67 -6.27 21.49
C ASP A 269 1.89 -6.65 20.22
N GLN A 270 2.35 -7.68 19.49
CA GLN A 270 1.62 -8.23 18.36
C GLN A 270 0.31 -8.89 18.81
N VAL A 271 0.28 -9.54 19.98
CA VAL A 271 -0.97 -10.10 20.56
C VAL A 271 -1.97 -8.98 20.86
N VAL A 272 -1.53 -7.88 21.49
CA VAL A 272 -2.37 -6.69 21.75
C VAL A 272 -2.91 -6.14 20.43
N TYR A 273 -2.06 -5.99 19.42
CA TYR A 273 -2.46 -5.47 18.12
C TYR A 273 -3.49 -6.36 17.43
N LEU A 274 -3.29 -7.68 17.40
CA LEU A 274 -4.21 -8.64 16.76
C LEU A 274 -5.58 -8.65 17.44
N LEU A 275 -5.62 -8.70 18.77
CA LEU A 275 -6.87 -8.65 19.53
C LEU A 275 -7.55 -7.28 19.38
N GLY A 276 -6.79 -6.19 19.39
CA GLY A 276 -7.32 -4.85 19.14
C GLY A 276 -7.91 -4.70 17.76
N GLU A 277 -7.22 -5.22 16.73
CA GLU A 277 -7.71 -5.23 15.35
C GLU A 277 -9.01 -6.03 15.24
N TRP A 278 -9.10 -7.18 15.93
CA TRP A 278 -10.36 -7.94 16.02
C TRP A 278 -11.49 -7.08 16.60
N PHE A 279 -11.28 -6.44 17.75
CA PHE A 279 -12.31 -5.64 18.41
C PHE A 279 -12.75 -4.46 17.55
N VAL A 280 -11.80 -3.74 16.95
CA VAL A 280 -12.07 -2.62 16.05
C VAL A 280 -12.92 -3.07 14.85
N ARG A 281 -12.52 -4.15 14.17
CA ARG A 281 -13.27 -4.67 13.00
C ARG A 281 -14.65 -5.17 13.37
N THR A 282 -14.77 -5.94 14.47
CA THR A 282 -16.05 -6.53 14.86
C THR A 282 -17.04 -5.50 15.39
N ASP A 283 -16.57 -4.46 16.08
CA ASP A 283 -17.42 -3.34 16.48
C ASP A 283 -17.90 -2.53 15.27
N ALA A 284 -17.00 -2.25 14.32
CA ALA A 284 -17.35 -1.58 13.07
C ALA A 284 -18.36 -2.38 12.22
N LEU A 285 -18.22 -3.71 12.16
CA LEU A 285 -19.18 -4.60 11.47
C LEU A 285 -20.55 -4.66 12.16
N LYS A 286 -20.62 -4.43 13.48
CA LYS A 286 -21.88 -4.34 14.24
C LYS A 286 -22.53 -2.95 14.11
N SER A 287 -21.74 -1.93 13.83
CA SER A 287 -22.21 -0.56 13.72
C SER A 287 -23.11 -0.35 12.51
N ASN A 288 -24.11 0.53 12.65
CA ASN A 288 -24.93 0.98 11.52
C ASN A 288 -24.26 2.13 10.73
N GLN A 289 -23.08 2.57 11.15
CA GLN A 289 -22.31 3.59 10.44
C GLN A 289 -21.63 2.98 9.21
N LYS A 290 -21.90 3.54 8.03
CA LYS A 290 -21.46 3.00 6.73
C LYS A 290 -20.38 3.85 6.06
N GLU A 291 -19.52 4.49 6.84
CA GLU A 291 -18.43 5.30 6.30
C GLU A 291 -17.39 4.43 5.57
N ILE A 292 -17.08 3.27 6.15
CA ILE A 292 -16.25 2.23 5.54
C ILE A 292 -17.16 1.06 5.16
N PRO A 293 -17.13 0.57 3.91
CA PRO A 293 -17.98 -0.54 3.50
C PRO A 293 -17.66 -1.84 4.28
N PRO A 294 -18.67 -2.64 4.67
CA PRO A 294 -18.46 -3.87 5.44
C PRO A 294 -17.45 -4.85 4.83
N LEU A 295 -17.42 -5.03 3.50
CA LEU A 295 -16.42 -5.90 2.86
C LEU A 295 -14.97 -5.41 2.98
N ALA A 296 -14.74 -4.11 3.16
CA ALA A 296 -13.39 -3.61 3.43
C ALA A 296 -12.94 -4.02 4.85
N ILE A 297 -13.89 -4.08 5.78
CA ILE A 297 -13.67 -4.44 7.19
C ILE A 297 -13.59 -5.97 7.37
N SER A 298 -14.47 -6.73 6.73
CA SER A 298 -14.51 -8.20 6.81
C SER A 298 -13.50 -8.88 5.88
N GLY A 299 -13.13 -8.23 4.79
CA GLY A 299 -12.38 -8.83 3.69
C GLY A 299 -13.27 -9.36 2.59
N ASP A 300 -12.71 -9.41 1.38
CA ASP A 300 -13.40 -9.89 0.18
C ASP A 300 -13.12 -11.39 -0.01
N THR A 301 -14.18 -12.17 -0.17
CA THR A 301 -14.17 -13.62 -0.43
C THR A 301 -13.42 -14.05 -1.69
N LYS A 302 -13.14 -13.13 -2.62
CA LYS A 302 -12.59 -13.44 -3.95
C LYS A 302 -11.11 -13.20 -4.13
N ILE A 303 -10.40 -12.86 -3.08
CA ILE A 303 -8.95 -12.71 -3.17
C ILE A 303 -8.28 -14.09 -3.12
N TYR A 304 -8.41 -14.83 -4.23
CA TYR A 304 -7.73 -16.10 -4.44
C TYR A 304 -6.23 -15.86 -4.51
N SER A 305 -5.44 -16.78 -3.94
CA SER A 305 -4.03 -16.89 -4.30
C SER A 305 -3.92 -17.10 -5.80
N SER A 306 -3.48 -16.09 -6.54
CA SER A 306 -3.33 -16.18 -7.99
C SER A 306 -1.85 -16.35 -8.33
N GLU A 307 -1.58 -17.15 -9.37
CA GLU A 307 -0.27 -17.14 -10.00
C GLU A 307 -0.12 -15.80 -10.72
N LEU A 308 0.94 -15.07 -10.41
CA LEU A 308 1.25 -13.84 -11.12
C LEU A 308 1.65 -14.21 -12.54
N LEU A 309 0.87 -13.78 -13.53
CA LEU A 309 1.22 -13.83 -14.96
C LEU A 309 2.32 -12.79 -15.33
N SER A 310 3.05 -12.27 -14.34
CA SER A 310 4.03 -11.20 -14.50
C SER A 310 5.27 -11.69 -15.26
N ARG A 311 5.77 -10.86 -16.18
CA ARG A 311 7.02 -11.09 -16.92
C ARG A 311 8.24 -10.49 -16.21
N SER A 312 8.06 -9.61 -15.23
CA SER A 312 9.15 -9.00 -14.44
C SER A 312 8.62 -8.21 -13.24
N LEU A 313 9.23 -8.36 -12.07
CA LEU A 313 9.00 -7.53 -10.88
C LEU A 313 10.21 -6.62 -10.63
N THR A 314 9.99 -5.34 -10.38
CA THR A 314 11.04 -4.34 -10.11
C THR A 314 11.37 -4.31 -8.63
N GLY A 315 12.60 -4.66 -8.25
CA GLY A 315 13.05 -4.61 -6.84
C GLY A 315 13.17 -3.18 -6.33
N LEU A 316 12.50 -2.89 -5.20
CA LEU A 316 12.51 -1.59 -4.51
C LEU A 316 13.43 -1.58 -3.28
N GLY A 317 14.09 -2.72 -3.01
CA GLY A 317 14.96 -2.90 -1.87
C GLY A 317 14.44 -3.92 -0.86
N SER A 318 15.32 -4.26 0.08
CA SER A 318 15.10 -5.19 1.17
C SER A 318 15.52 -4.58 2.49
N GLY A 319 14.64 -4.69 3.47
CA GLY A 319 14.82 -4.19 4.83
C GLY A 319 14.82 -5.33 5.83
N ILE A 320 15.15 -4.97 7.06
CA ILE A 320 15.17 -5.90 8.19
C ILE A 320 14.26 -5.34 9.27
N GLN A 321 13.42 -6.19 9.82
CA GLN A 321 12.79 -5.97 11.12
C GLN A 321 13.57 -6.79 12.14
N VAL A 322 14.27 -6.09 13.04
CA VAL A 322 15.03 -6.70 14.13
C VAL A 322 14.06 -7.17 15.21
N LEU A 323 14.21 -8.41 15.63
CA LEU A 323 13.55 -9.01 16.78
C LEU A 323 14.60 -9.28 17.86
N LYS A 324 14.20 -9.77 19.04
CA LYS A 324 15.11 -9.89 20.20
C LYS A 324 16.42 -10.65 19.88
N LYS A 325 16.33 -11.82 19.24
CA LYS A 325 17.52 -12.60 18.83
C LYS A 325 17.60 -12.87 17.33
N ASP A 326 16.52 -12.63 16.61
CA ASP A 326 16.38 -13.01 15.21
C ASP A 326 15.92 -11.81 14.38
N PHE A 327 15.67 -12.01 13.09
CA PHE A 327 15.18 -10.94 12.25
C PHE A 327 14.31 -11.43 11.09
N VAL A 328 13.36 -10.57 10.70
CA VAL A 328 12.51 -10.78 9.52
C VAL A 328 13.04 -9.93 8.39
N ILE A 329 13.33 -10.57 7.26
CA ILE A 329 13.64 -9.89 6.02
C ILE A 329 12.34 -9.52 5.33
N ARG A 330 12.30 -8.29 4.82
CA ARG A 330 11.21 -7.78 3.98
C ARG A 330 11.75 -7.25 2.68
N SER A 331 11.45 -7.91 1.57
CA SER A 331 11.86 -7.49 0.23
C SER A 331 10.65 -7.00 -0.56
N TYR A 332 10.73 -5.78 -1.09
CA TYR A 332 9.60 -5.10 -1.72
C TYR A 332 9.79 -5.04 -3.23
N PHE A 333 8.71 -5.27 -3.96
CA PHE A 333 8.70 -5.32 -5.41
C PHE A 333 7.52 -4.54 -5.98
N ALA A 334 7.77 -3.70 -6.97
CA ALA A 334 6.70 -3.15 -7.81
C ALA A 334 6.44 -4.09 -8.99
N ASP A 335 5.18 -4.37 -9.28
CA ASP A 335 4.81 -4.86 -10.61
C ASP A 335 4.61 -3.64 -11.52
N PRO A 336 5.40 -3.44 -12.59
CA PRO A 336 5.28 -2.29 -13.49
C PRO A 336 3.90 -2.11 -14.13
N LYS A 337 3.07 -3.17 -14.14
CA LYS A 337 1.71 -3.14 -14.68
C LYS A 337 0.65 -2.95 -13.61
N SER A 338 0.98 -3.14 -12.35
CA SER A 338 0.03 -2.98 -11.25
C SER A 338 0.31 -1.69 -10.49
N GLU A 339 -0.67 -1.24 -9.73
CA GLU A 339 -0.54 -0.11 -8.81
C GLU A 339 -0.13 -0.58 -7.39
N GLU A 340 0.32 -1.83 -7.24
CA GLU A 340 0.61 -2.47 -5.96
C GLU A 340 2.11 -2.70 -5.75
N VAL A 341 2.53 -2.53 -4.49
CA VAL A 341 3.80 -3.03 -3.98
C VAL A 341 3.55 -4.40 -3.35
N LEU A 342 4.36 -5.37 -3.76
CA LEU A 342 4.29 -6.75 -3.32
C LEU A 342 5.42 -7.01 -2.33
N LEU A 343 5.13 -7.82 -1.31
CA LEU A 343 6.07 -8.08 -0.22
C LEU A 343 6.47 -9.55 -0.18
N TYR A 344 7.76 -9.81 -0.26
CA TYR A 344 8.32 -11.09 0.17
C TYR A 344 8.82 -10.98 1.61
N GLU A 345 8.43 -11.92 2.46
CA GLU A 345 8.96 -12.03 3.81
C GLU A 345 9.67 -13.36 4.01
N ARG A 346 10.80 -13.31 4.69
CA ARG A 346 11.48 -14.51 5.16
C ARG A 346 11.99 -14.30 6.57
N PHE A 347 11.65 -15.24 7.42
CA PHE A 347 12.21 -15.32 8.75
C PHE A 347 13.63 -15.92 8.70
N LEU A 348 14.54 -15.35 9.47
CA LEU A 348 15.87 -15.89 9.69
C LEU A 348 16.19 -15.93 11.17
N GLU A 349 16.49 -17.14 11.65
CA GLU A 349 17.17 -17.35 12.92
C GLU A 349 18.56 -16.73 12.85
N ASN A 350 19.03 -16.23 14.00
CA ASN A 350 20.30 -15.51 14.15
C ASN A 350 21.45 -16.16 13.35
N SER A 351 21.70 -15.64 12.14
CA SER A 351 22.72 -16.21 11.26
C SER A 351 24.10 -15.95 11.84
N SER A 352 24.98 -16.97 11.76
CA SER A 352 26.42 -16.81 11.98
C SER A 352 27.10 -15.97 10.90
N GLU A 353 26.38 -15.67 9.80
CA GLU A 353 26.84 -14.79 8.73
C GLU A 353 27.05 -13.37 9.27
N GLU A 354 28.28 -12.85 9.11
CA GLU A 354 28.64 -11.50 9.52
C GLU A 354 27.96 -10.43 8.65
N VAL A 355 27.75 -10.72 7.36
CA VAL A 355 27.11 -9.83 6.39
C VAL A 355 25.76 -10.40 5.97
N ILE A 356 24.68 -9.81 6.49
CA ILE A 356 23.30 -10.29 6.26
C ILE A 356 22.92 -10.29 4.77
N GLY A 357 23.46 -9.35 3.98
CA GLY A 357 23.23 -9.29 2.54
C GLY A 357 23.64 -10.56 1.78
N ASN A 358 24.60 -11.33 2.29
CA ASN A 358 25.09 -12.55 1.63
C ASN A 358 24.18 -13.76 1.83
N ILE A 359 23.20 -13.67 2.74
CA ILE A 359 22.34 -14.80 3.06
C ILE A 359 21.54 -15.20 1.81
N PRO A 360 21.58 -16.47 1.39
CA PRO A 360 20.89 -16.91 0.20
C PRO A 360 19.37 -16.92 0.42
N VAL A 361 18.63 -16.13 -0.38
CA VAL A 361 17.15 -16.11 -0.36
C VAL A 361 16.59 -17.27 -1.17
N LEU A 362 17.15 -17.48 -2.36
CA LEU A 362 16.85 -18.58 -3.28
C LEU A 362 18.17 -19.22 -3.72
N LYS A 363 18.10 -20.36 -4.43
CA LYS A 363 19.31 -21.07 -4.87
C LYS A 363 20.18 -20.17 -5.76
N GLY A 364 21.34 -19.74 -5.25
CA GLY A 364 22.30 -18.89 -5.95
C GLY A 364 21.95 -17.39 -5.97
N VAL A 365 20.97 -16.96 -5.17
CA VAL A 365 20.53 -15.56 -5.09
C VAL A 365 20.75 -15.04 -3.68
N SER A 366 21.64 -14.06 -3.54
CA SER A 366 21.87 -13.36 -2.28
C SER A 366 20.69 -12.44 -1.95
N LEU A 367 20.50 -12.12 -0.68
CA LEU A 367 19.50 -11.16 -0.24
C LEU A 367 19.78 -9.75 -0.75
N LEU A 368 21.06 -9.37 -0.79
CA LEU A 368 21.50 -8.10 -1.32
C LEU A 368 21.01 -7.90 -2.76
N ASP A 369 21.24 -8.90 -3.62
CA ASP A 369 20.86 -8.84 -5.04
C ASP A 369 19.35 -8.95 -5.22
N PHE A 370 18.68 -9.72 -4.36
CA PHE A 370 17.24 -9.97 -4.46
C PHE A 370 16.41 -8.67 -4.43
N GLY A 371 16.71 -7.76 -3.49
CA GLY A 371 16.02 -6.47 -3.40
C GLY A 371 16.44 -5.43 -4.45
N LYS A 372 17.67 -5.56 -4.99
CA LYS A 372 18.25 -4.64 -5.98
C LYS A 372 18.01 -5.03 -7.44
N SER A 373 17.41 -6.19 -7.69
CA SER A 373 17.28 -6.75 -9.03
C SER A 373 15.85 -6.71 -9.56
N SER A 374 15.71 -6.71 -10.88
CA SER A 374 14.46 -7.03 -11.55
C SER A 374 14.34 -8.55 -11.60
N ILE A 375 13.27 -9.10 -11.04
CA ILE A 375 13.05 -10.54 -10.97
C ILE A 375 12.18 -11.00 -12.13
N ILE A 376 12.65 -12.00 -12.87
CA ILE A 376 11.87 -12.73 -13.87
C ILE A 376 11.67 -14.16 -13.35
N GLY A 377 10.41 -14.58 -13.20
CA GLY A 377 10.07 -15.92 -12.70
C GLY A 377 8.81 -16.45 -13.36
N SER A 378 8.81 -17.73 -13.72
CA SER A 378 7.67 -18.42 -14.33
C SER A 378 6.65 -18.95 -13.31
N SER A 379 6.93 -18.87 -12.00
CA SER A 379 6.08 -19.43 -10.94
C SER A 379 6.18 -18.62 -9.63
N ILE A 380 5.62 -17.41 -9.65
CA ILE A 380 5.47 -16.58 -8.43
C ILE A 380 3.99 -16.62 -8.03
N LYS A 381 3.70 -17.05 -6.81
CA LYS A 381 2.36 -16.99 -6.23
C LYS A 381 2.23 -15.75 -5.37
N LYS A 382 1.03 -15.18 -5.32
CA LYS A 382 0.71 -14.03 -4.49
C LYS A 382 -0.46 -14.37 -3.57
N THR A 383 -0.40 -13.98 -2.30
CA THR A 383 -1.54 -14.07 -1.37
C THR A 383 -2.48 -12.88 -1.54
N ALA A 384 -3.63 -12.94 -0.87
CA ALA A 384 -4.59 -11.86 -0.86
C ALA A 384 -4.05 -10.53 -0.33
N ALA A 385 -3.19 -10.59 0.68
CA ALA A 385 -2.53 -9.43 1.26
C ALA A 385 -1.38 -8.89 0.37
N GLY A 386 -1.09 -9.47 -0.80
CA GLY A 386 0.04 -9.07 -1.64
C GLY A 386 1.39 -9.64 -1.20
N ARG A 387 1.38 -10.74 -0.43
CA ARG A 387 2.62 -11.46 -0.07
C ARG A 387 3.05 -12.37 -1.21
N LEU A 388 4.34 -12.35 -1.55
CA LEU A 388 4.93 -13.18 -2.59
C LEU A 388 5.42 -14.51 -2.03
N GLN A 389 5.19 -15.58 -2.79
CA GLN A 389 5.79 -16.88 -2.59
C GLN A 389 6.52 -17.28 -3.87
N PHE A 390 7.83 -17.49 -3.74
CA PHE A 390 8.69 -17.92 -4.84
C PHE A 390 8.90 -19.43 -4.77
N SER A 391 9.05 -20.07 -5.94
CA SER A 391 9.70 -21.38 -6.00
C SER A 391 11.20 -21.24 -5.72
N ASN A 392 11.92 -22.37 -5.56
CA ASN A 392 13.34 -22.36 -5.17
C ASN A 392 14.33 -21.69 -6.15
N LYS A 393 13.86 -21.12 -7.27
CA LYS A 393 14.69 -20.46 -8.29
C LYS A 393 14.02 -19.18 -8.79
N ALA A 394 14.82 -18.15 -9.02
CA ALA A 394 14.41 -16.94 -9.73
C ALA A 394 15.57 -16.44 -10.61
N THR A 395 15.25 -15.79 -11.74
CA THR A 395 16.25 -15.12 -12.58
C THR A 395 16.29 -13.65 -12.19
N LEU A 396 17.49 -13.15 -11.86
CA LEU A 396 17.73 -11.76 -11.53
C LEU A 396 18.36 -11.03 -12.71
N ASN A 397 17.81 -9.86 -13.05
CA ASN A 397 18.39 -8.93 -14.00
C ASN A 397 18.82 -7.64 -13.28
N PRO A 398 19.97 -7.05 -13.65
CA PRO A 398 20.36 -5.73 -13.16
C PRO A 398 19.30 -4.66 -13.44
N GLN A 399 19.21 -3.68 -12.55
CA GLN A 399 18.30 -2.54 -12.69
C GLN A 399 19.08 -1.26 -12.99
N THR A 400 18.43 -0.33 -13.68
CA THR A 400 18.95 1.02 -13.93
C THR A 400 18.46 2.05 -12.91
N PHE A 401 17.52 1.66 -12.03
CA PHE A 401 16.95 2.49 -10.96
C PHE A 401 16.28 3.79 -11.45
N TYR A 402 15.60 3.74 -12.59
CA TYR A 402 14.73 4.82 -13.08
C TYR A 402 13.27 4.54 -12.72
N PHE A 403 12.84 5.07 -11.57
CA PHE A 403 11.52 4.80 -11.03
C PHE A 403 10.43 5.80 -11.46
N ASP A 404 10.76 6.83 -12.25
CA ASP A 404 9.77 7.82 -12.76
C ASP A 404 8.67 7.21 -13.66
N SER A 405 8.84 5.95 -14.09
CA SER A 405 7.86 5.22 -14.90
C SER A 405 6.90 4.35 -14.08
N LEU A 406 7.12 4.24 -12.76
CA LEU A 406 6.19 3.53 -11.88
C LEU A 406 4.87 4.29 -11.77
N SER A 407 3.81 3.56 -11.40
CA SER A 407 2.50 4.14 -11.16
C SER A 407 2.58 5.29 -10.14
N ALA A 408 1.81 6.36 -10.34
CA ALA A 408 1.70 7.49 -9.42
C ALA A 408 1.12 7.13 -8.04
N LYS A 409 0.69 5.88 -7.83
CA LYS A 409 0.32 5.35 -6.51
C LYS A 409 1.51 4.74 -5.75
N ILE A 410 2.58 4.39 -6.45
CA ILE A 410 3.83 3.89 -5.86
C ILE A 410 4.87 5.03 -5.86
N PHE A 411 4.97 5.76 -6.96
CA PHE A 411 5.90 6.87 -7.13
C PHE A 411 5.30 8.18 -6.62
N SER A 412 6.05 8.88 -5.78
CA SER A 412 5.69 10.17 -5.18
C SER A 412 6.75 11.21 -5.49
N ASP A 413 6.40 12.22 -6.29
CA ASP A 413 7.19 13.44 -6.52
C ASP A 413 6.53 14.70 -5.95
N ASP A 414 5.45 14.52 -5.18
CA ASP A 414 4.70 15.57 -4.49
C ASP A 414 4.26 15.02 -3.11
N PHE A 415 4.93 15.47 -2.05
CA PHE A 415 4.74 14.96 -0.71
C PHE A 415 3.39 15.40 -0.12
N HIS A 416 2.93 16.62 -0.41
CA HIS A 416 1.61 17.08 0.02
C HIS A 416 0.48 16.24 -0.58
N LYS A 417 0.59 15.86 -1.86
CA LYS A 417 -0.34 14.92 -2.49
C LYS A 417 -0.32 13.56 -1.79
N THR A 418 0.86 13.05 -1.45
CA THR A 418 1.00 11.77 -0.74
C THR A 418 0.42 11.82 0.67
N ILE A 419 0.61 12.93 1.41
CA ILE A 419 -0.02 13.16 2.71
C ILE A 419 -1.54 13.05 2.59
N ARG A 420 -2.15 13.74 1.63
CA ARG A 420 -3.61 13.67 1.41
C ARG A 420 -4.06 12.24 1.11
N ILE A 421 -3.33 11.53 0.24
CA ILE A 421 -3.65 10.13 -0.10
C ILE A 421 -3.61 9.22 1.14
N ILE A 422 -2.63 9.38 2.02
CA ILE A 422 -2.53 8.58 3.25
C ILE A 422 -3.62 8.98 4.25
N SER A 423 -3.82 10.28 4.47
CA SER A 423 -4.80 10.80 5.43
C SER A 423 -6.27 10.55 5.06
N GLU A 424 -6.57 10.33 3.78
CA GLU A 424 -7.91 9.98 3.30
C GLU A 424 -8.23 8.47 3.43
N LYS A 425 -7.23 7.62 3.70
CA LYS A 425 -7.47 6.20 3.91
C LYS A 425 -8.10 5.98 5.29
N PRO A 426 -9.00 4.99 5.43
CA PRO A 426 -9.40 4.56 6.75
C PRO A 426 -8.18 4.05 7.54
N PRO A 427 -8.25 4.04 8.87
CA PRO A 427 -7.25 3.38 9.68
C PRO A 427 -6.98 1.95 9.17
N ARG A 428 -5.72 1.52 9.16
CA ARG A 428 -5.27 0.19 8.69
C ARG A 428 -6.05 -0.95 9.35
N SER A 429 -6.36 -0.81 10.64
CA SER A 429 -7.22 -1.76 11.37
C SER A 429 -8.65 -1.89 10.82
N LEU A 430 -9.14 -0.92 10.05
CA LEU A 430 -10.45 -0.94 9.37
C LEU A 430 -10.35 -1.10 7.86
N GLY A 431 -9.17 -0.86 7.28
CA GLY A 431 -8.88 -1.04 5.87
C GLY A 431 -8.47 -2.48 5.51
N PRO A 432 -8.15 -2.72 4.23
CA PRO A 432 -7.57 -3.99 3.78
C PRO A 432 -6.20 -4.27 4.43
N ARG A 433 -5.91 -5.53 4.77
CA ARG A 433 -4.65 -5.96 5.42
C ARG A 433 -3.49 -6.12 4.42
N TRP A 434 -3.22 -5.11 3.58
CA TRP A 434 -2.12 -5.16 2.61
C TRP A 434 -0.76 -5.30 3.30
N ALA A 435 0.03 -6.27 2.85
CA ALA A 435 1.29 -6.66 3.48
C ALA A 435 2.37 -5.59 3.34
N ALA A 436 2.45 -4.93 2.18
CA ALA A 436 3.42 -3.86 1.93
C ALA A 436 3.08 -2.54 2.65
N GLY A 437 1.86 -2.39 3.18
CA GLY A 437 1.42 -1.16 3.84
C GLY A 437 1.47 0.06 2.90
N ASN A 438 1.77 1.23 3.47
CA ASN A 438 1.94 2.50 2.76
C ASN A 438 3.36 2.62 2.18
N PHE A 439 3.77 1.68 1.33
CA PHE A 439 5.08 1.72 0.69
C PHE A 439 5.08 2.61 -0.56
N TYR A 440 6.06 3.50 -0.66
CA TYR A 440 6.23 4.40 -1.80
C TYR A 440 7.71 4.52 -2.20
N VAL A 441 7.91 5.05 -3.41
CA VAL A 441 9.19 5.52 -3.95
C VAL A 441 9.11 7.04 -4.01
N PHE A 442 9.81 7.70 -3.10
CA PHE A 442 9.84 9.16 -2.99
C PHE A 442 10.96 9.74 -3.84
N LYS A 443 10.64 10.62 -4.79
CA LYS A 443 11.63 11.40 -5.51
C LYS A 443 12.05 12.60 -4.67
N THR A 444 13.36 12.74 -4.51
CA THR A 444 13.97 13.80 -3.70
C THR A 444 14.64 14.84 -4.59
N GLU A 445 14.46 16.11 -4.25
CA GLU A 445 15.11 17.25 -4.90
C GLU A 445 16.36 17.66 -4.13
N GLN A 446 16.24 17.83 -2.81
CA GLN A 446 17.33 18.13 -1.90
C GLN A 446 17.19 17.31 -0.61
N PHE A 447 18.27 17.24 0.16
CA PHE A 447 18.30 16.56 1.44
C PHE A 447 19.27 17.28 2.38
N ASP A 448 18.99 17.27 3.68
CA ASP A 448 19.82 17.87 4.73
C ASP A 448 20.94 16.91 5.18
N ASP A 449 21.71 17.28 6.21
CA ASP A 449 22.77 16.42 6.72
C ASP A 449 22.22 15.10 7.31
N PHE A 450 22.84 13.98 6.91
CA PHE A 450 22.59 12.67 7.50
C PHE A 450 23.32 12.53 8.84
N TYR A 451 22.56 12.49 9.94
CA TYR A 451 23.08 12.47 11.31
C TYR A 451 22.51 11.33 12.15
N PHE A 452 23.13 11.09 13.31
CA PHE A 452 22.71 10.07 14.27
C PHE A 452 22.12 10.70 15.52
N ASP A 453 20.89 10.30 15.85
CA ASP A 453 20.21 10.64 17.10
C ASP A 453 20.59 9.62 18.17
N THR A 454 21.39 10.06 19.15
CA THR A 454 21.91 9.22 20.24
C THR A 454 20.83 8.85 21.26
N VAL A 455 19.77 9.65 21.40
CA VAL A 455 18.66 9.39 22.34
C VAL A 455 17.75 8.32 21.76
N LEU A 456 17.34 8.48 20.51
CA LEU A 456 16.43 7.56 19.83
C LEU A 456 17.15 6.39 19.15
N GLN A 457 18.49 6.38 19.19
CA GLN A 457 19.35 5.35 18.59
C GLN A 457 18.97 5.10 17.11
N ARG A 458 18.88 6.19 16.33
CA ARG A 458 18.47 6.13 14.93
C ARG A 458 19.19 7.19 14.10
N PHE A 459 19.41 6.90 12.83
CA PHE A 459 19.80 7.91 11.86
C PHE A 459 18.60 8.71 11.39
N HIS A 460 18.83 9.96 11.06
CA HIS A 460 17.81 10.90 10.59
C HIS A 460 18.34 11.67 9.38
N LEU A 461 17.42 11.98 8.47
CA LEU A 461 17.61 12.85 7.33
C LEU A 461 16.30 13.55 7.00
N GLU A 462 16.34 14.84 6.67
CA GLU A 462 15.19 15.52 6.06
C GLU A 462 15.38 15.56 4.53
N VAL A 463 14.32 15.26 3.79
CA VAL A 463 14.32 15.33 2.32
C VAL A 463 13.23 16.26 1.84
N THR A 464 13.46 16.92 0.70
CA THR A 464 12.47 17.79 0.05
C THR A 464 12.03 17.25 -1.31
N ASP A 465 10.79 17.51 -1.68
CA ASP A 465 10.29 17.31 -3.04
C ASP A 465 10.57 18.53 -3.94
N LYS A 466 10.19 18.42 -5.21
CA LYS A 466 10.33 19.50 -6.22
C LYS A 466 9.57 20.79 -5.86
N ASN A 467 8.60 20.71 -4.95
CA ASN A 467 7.77 21.83 -4.51
C ASN A 467 8.30 22.46 -3.20
N GLY A 468 9.37 21.91 -2.61
CA GLY A 468 9.94 22.34 -1.34
C GLY A 468 9.24 21.75 -0.10
N SER A 469 8.32 20.80 -0.27
CA SER A 469 7.67 20.10 0.85
C SER A 469 8.66 19.13 1.49
N THR A 470 8.68 19.04 2.82
CA THR A 470 9.67 18.24 3.56
C THR A 470 9.09 16.91 4.06
N ALA A 471 9.98 15.92 4.23
CA ALA A 471 9.68 14.63 4.85
C ALA A 471 10.82 14.20 5.79
N ASP A 472 10.45 13.65 6.96
CA ASP A 472 11.35 13.06 7.95
C ASP A 472 11.70 11.63 7.53
N VAL A 473 12.99 11.32 7.31
CA VAL A 473 13.48 9.99 6.97
C VAL A 473 14.32 9.47 8.12
N TYR A 474 13.96 8.31 8.68
CA TYR A 474 14.66 7.76 9.84
C TYR A 474 14.94 6.25 9.75
N LEU A 475 16.12 5.85 10.24
CA LEU A 475 16.61 4.46 10.25
C LEU A 475 17.07 4.09 11.66
N PRO A 476 16.39 3.18 12.37
CA PRO A 476 16.89 2.65 13.64
C PRO A 476 18.31 2.09 13.50
N TYR A 477 19.13 2.25 14.54
CA TYR A 477 20.45 1.64 14.57
C TYR A 477 20.34 0.13 14.71
N PHE A 478 21.16 -0.58 13.95
CA PHE A 478 21.30 -2.01 14.09
C PHE A 478 22.77 -2.37 13.96
N GLY A 479 23.35 -2.96 15.02
CA GLY A 479 24.79 -3.18 15.11
C GLY A 479 25.37 -4.00 13.94
N LYS A 480 24.65 -5.03 13.45
CA LYS A 480 25.09 -5.81 12.28
C LYS A 480 25.04 -5.03 10.96
N ALA A 481 24.34 -3.88 10.92
CA ALA A 481 24.23 -3.01 9.77
C ALA A 481 25.19 -1.81 9.81
N ALA A 482 26.08 -1.71 10.81
CA ALA A 482 26.97 -0.56 10.98
C ALA A 482 27.75 -0.22 9.70
N GLY A 483 28.33 -1.22 9.03
CA GLY A 483 29.07 -1.02 7.78
C GLY A 483 28.21 -0.50 6.62
N GLY A 484 26.96 -0.95 6.50
CA GLY A 484 26.04 -0.45 5.47
C GLY A 484 25.52 0.96 5.77
N LEU A 485 25.38 1.32 7.05
CA LEU A 485 25.01 2.67 7.49
C LEU A 485 26.17 3.66 7.31
N GLU A 486 27.41 3.25 7.58
CA GLU A 486 28.63 4.01 7.26
C GLU A 486 28.72 4.26 5.75
N ASN A 487 28.47 3.23 4.93
CA ASN A 487 28.47 3.38 3.48
C ASN A 487 27.38 4.34 2.98
N LEU A 488 26.19 4.30 3.57
CA LEU A 488 25.13 5.24 3.21
C LEU A 488 25.59 6.68 3.45
N LYS A 489 26.16 6.95 4.63
CA LYS A 489 26.68 8.29 4.95
C LYS A 489 27.71 8.75 3.92
N ASN A 490 28.76 7.94 3.70
CA ASN A 490 29.84 8.29 2.77
C ASN A 490 29.31 8.52 1.34
N ALA A 491 28.34 7.70 0.93
CA ALA A 491 27.77 7.81 -0.40
C ALA A 491 26.88 9.05 -0.58
N LEU A 492 26.26 9.56 0.50
CA LEU A 492 25.49 10.79 0.47
C LEU A 492 26.38 12.04 0.44
N ASP A 493 27.59 12.01 1.01
CA ASP A 493 28.50 13.17 1.03
C ASP A 493 28.92 13.62 -0.39
N ASP A 494 29.10 12.67 -1.32
CA ASP A 494 29.61 12.92 -2.69
C ASP A 494 28.57 12.70 -3.81
N SER A 495 27.30 12.47 -3.46
CA SER A 495 26.26 12.11 -4.45
C SER A 495 24.96 12.87 -4.27
N SER A 496 24.16 12.93 -5.34
CA SER A 496 22.77 13.38 -5.22
C SER A 496 21.87 12.22 -4.79
N LEU A 497 21.01 12.43 -3.79
CA LEU A 497 19.94 11.50 -3.44
C LEU A 497 18.80 11.69 -4.45
N ARG A 498 18.40 10.62 -5.14
CA ARG A 498 17.33 10.65 -6.15
C ARG A 498 16.03 10.04 -5.66
N TYR A 499 16.13 8.89 -4.99
CA TYR A 499 14.95 8.22 -4.45
C TYR A 499 15.18 7.69 -3.04
N VAL A 500 14.13 7.78 -2.22
CA VAL A 500 13.99 7.06 -0.96
C VAL A 500 12.84 6.08 -1.12
N CYS A 501 13.10 4.78 -1.00
CA CYS A 501 12.05 3.76 -1.06
C CYS A 501 11.74 3.30 0.36
N GLY A 502 10.48 3.39 0.80
CA GLY A 502 10.15 3.09 2.19
C GLY A 502 8.67 3.10 2.50
N ILE A 503 8.36 2.71 3.74
CA ILE A 503 7.00 2.82 4.29
C ILE A 503 6.85 4.24 4.84
N ALA A 504 5.75 4.89 4.49
CA ALA A 504 5.44 6.22 4.97
C ALA A 504 4.16 6.25 5.80
N ASP A 505 4.21 7.06 6.84
CA ASP A 505 3.07 7.41 7.68
C ASP A 505 2.98 8.94 7.77
N VAL A 506 1.81 9.45 8.15
CA VAL A 506 1.58 10.89 8.32
C VAL A 506 1.49 11.17 9.81
N THR A 507 2.44 11.95 10.32
CA THR A 507 2.49 12.40 11.70
C THR A 507 2.44 13.92 11.69
N THR A 508 1.42 14.49 12.36
CA THR A 508 1.18 15.95 12.43
C THR A 508 1.28 16.69 11.10
N GLY A 509 0.72 16.07 10.05
CA GLY A 509 0.66 16.67 8.71
C GLY A 509 1.98 16.59 7.92
N ARG A 510 3.01 15.94 8.47
CA ARG A 510 4.29 15.70 7.79
C ARG A 510 4.44 14.22 7.44
N LEU A 511 5.17 13.94 6.36
CA LEU A 511 5.56 12.58 6.02
C LEU A 511 6.69 12.14 6.93
N ARG A 512 6.52 10.96 7.53
CA ARG A 512 7.59 10.22 8.18
C ARG A 512 7.83 8.94 7.39
N ILE A 513 9.05 8.76 6.90
CA ILE A 513 9.45 7.68 6.01
C ILE A 513 10.44 6.77 6.75
N ARG A 514 10.10 5.50 6.88
CA ARG A 514 11.02 4.45 7.29
C ARG A 514 11.59 3.79 6.03
N PRO A 515 12.83 4.13 5.63
CA PRO A 515 13.37 3.73 4.35
C PRO A 515 13.87 2.29 4.41
N VAL A 516 13.79 1.65 3.25
CA VAL A 516 14.30 0.32 2.97
C VAL A 516 15.49 0.38 2.02
N SER A 517 15.48 1.34 1.08
CA SER A 517 16.60 1.59 0.19
C SER A 517 16.70 3.05 -0.21
N PHE A 518 17.89 3.44 -0.67
CA PHE A 518 18.22 4.76 -1.17
C PHE A 518 18.80 4.61 -2.56
N VAL A 519 18.37 5.43 -3.51
CA VAL A 519 19.00 5.52 -4.83
C VAL A 519 19.74 6.83 -4.93
N ILE A 520 21.05 6.73 -5.08
CA ILE A 520 21.92 7.88 -5.29
C ILE A 520 22.35 7.95 -6.76
N GLU A 521 22.75 9.13 -7.20
CA GLU A 521 23.31 9.37 -8.52
C GLU A 521 24.63 10.12 -8.40
N GLN A 522 25.67 9.52 -8.98
CA GLN A 522 27.04 10.01 -9.05
C GLN A 522 27.56 9.80 -10.48
N ASP A 523 28.15 10.82 -11.10
CA ASP A 523 28.67 10.78 -12.47
C ASP A 523 27.68 10.26 -13.54
N GLY A 524 26.38 10.55 -13.34
CA GLY A 524 25.30 10.10 -14.24
C GLY A 524 24.93 8.62 -14.12
N SER A 525 25.54 7.89 -13.20
CA SER A 525 25.19 6.51 -12.87
C SER A 525 24.39 6.44 -11.58
N ARG A 526 23.35 5.59 -11.57
CA ARG A 526 22.51 5.37 -10.38
C ARG A 526 22.88 4.08 -9.67
N LYS A 527 22.90 4.14 -8.35
CA LYS A 527 23.15 2.99 -7.48
C LYS A 527 22.13 2.93 -6.36
N MET A 528 21.62 1.73 -6.09
CA MET A 528 20.79 1.48 -4.91
C MET A 528 21.64 1.01 -3.73
N LEU A 529 21.42 1.63 -2.57
CA LEU A 529 21.93 1.26 -1.26
C LEU A 529 20.80 0.65 -0.42
N GLN A 530 21.11 -0.43 0.29
CA GLN A 530 20.23 -1.10 1.25
C GLN A 530 20.97 -1.13 2.59
N PRO A 531 20.85 -0.11 3.44
CA PRO A 531 21.79 0.11 4.55
C PRO A 531 21.88 -1.05 5.54
N TYR A 532 20.82 -1.84 5.69
CA TYR A 532 20.81 -3.02 6.57
C TYR A 532 21.43 -4.28 5.96
N LEU A 533 21.79 -4.24 4.69
CA LEU A 533 22.28 -5.38 3.92
C LEU A 533 23.63 -5.13 3.24
N ASP A 534 23.93 -3.88 2.94
CA ASP A 534 25.19 -3.52 2.28
C ASP A 534 26.39 -3.89 3.17
N PRO A 535 27.42 -4.55 2.61
CA PRO A 535 28.63 -4.90 3.35
C PRO A 535 29.45 -3.64 3.66
N LYS A 536 30.31 -3.67 4.68
CA LYS A 536 31.26 -2.58 4.95
C LYS A 536 32.15 -2.32 3.73
N SER A 537 32.29 -1.07 3.28
CA SER A 537 33.23 -0.72 2.21
C SER A 537 34.67 -0.59 2.73
N GLU A 538 35.65 -0.81 1.84
CA GLU A 538 37.09 -0.68 2.13
C GLU A 538 37.58 0.78 2.25
N SER A 539 36.69 1.78 2.18
CA SER A 539 37.09 3.19 2.21
C SER A 539 37.69 3.56 3.56
N ILE A 540 38.93 4.05 3.54
CA ILE A 540 39.70 4.44 4.72
C ILE A 540 39.23 5.82 5.19
N GLY A 541 38.63 5.85 6.38
CA GLY A 541 38.57 7.05 7.21
C GLY A 541 37.24 7.80 7.20
N SER A 542 36.34 7.43 8.11
CA SER A 542 35.59 8.44 8.87
C SER A 542 35.37 7.93 10.29
N ASN A 543 35.84 8.70 11.27
CA ASN A 543 35.34 8.56 12.63
C ASN A 543 33.94 9.18 12.60
N PHE A 544 32.96 8.39 13.02
CA PHE A 544 31.58 8.82 13.15
C PHE A 544 31.50 10.09 14.02
N GLN A 545 31.41 11.28 13.39
CA GLN A 545 31.19 12.51 14.13
C GLN A 545 29.71 12.56 14.51
N ILE A 546 29.46 12.23 15.78
CA ILE A 546 28.18 12.43 16.44
C ILE A 546 27.97 13.94 16.50
N LEU A 547 27.16 14.48 15.61
CA LEU A 547 26.59 15.81 15.79
C LEU A 547 25.43 15.66 16.77
N ASP A 548 25.71 15.90 18.05
CA ASP A 548 24.67 15.96 19.08
C ASP A 548 23.75 17.15 18.78
N ARG A 549 22.54 16.86 18.30
CA ARG A 549 21.43 17.81 18.38
C ARG A 549 20.88 17.75 19.80
N PRO A 550 20.50 18.88 20.42
CA PRO A 550 19.86 18.84 21.75
C PRO A 550 18.63 17.92 21.70
N PRO A 551 18.36 17.18 22.80
CA PRO A 551 17.22 16.28 22.86
C PRO A 551 15.94 17.03 22.49
N ARG A 552 15.14 16.46 21.59
CA ARG A 552 13.74 16.86 21.46
C ARG A 552 13.01 16.45 22.75
N GLU A 553 12.08 17.29 23.18
CA GLU A 553 11.20 17.01 24.31
C GLU A 553 10.52 15.63 24.10
N ILE A 554 10.60 14.75 25.10
CA ILE A 554 9.93 13.44 25.07
C ILE A 554 8.43 13.71 25.09
N ASP A 555 7.69 13.22 24.09
CA ASP A 555 6.23 13.35 24.05
C ASP A 555 5.60 12.56 25.21
N PRO A 556 5.01 13.24 26.22
CA PRO A 556 4.41 12.57 27.37
C PRO A 556 3.24 11.67 27.00
N LEU A 557 2.55 11.97 25.88
CA LEU A 557 1.44 11.14 25.40
C LEU A 557 1.96 9.83 24.79
N LYS A 558 3.03 9.89 24.00
CA LYS A 558 3.68 8.70 23.43
C LYS A 558 4.20 7.77 24.51
N GLU A 559 4.91 8.31 25.51
CA GLU A 559 5.39 7.54 26.65
C GLU A 559 4.24 6.85 27.39
N TYR A 560 3.14 7.58 27.63
CA TYR A 560 1.94 7.03 28.26
C TYR A 560 1.30 5.88 27.45
N ILE A 561 1.20 6.03 26.12
CA ILE A 561 0.65 4.99 25.24
C ILE A 561 1.53 3.73 25.27
N ASP A 562 2.86 3.89 25.27
CA ASP A 562 3.79 2.76 25.36
C ASP A 562 3.69 2.03 26.71
N GLU A 563 3.61 2.76 27.82
CA GLU A 563 3.38 2.16 29.14
C GLU A 563 2.03 1.42 29.22
N LEU A 564 0.96 2.04 28.70
CA LEU A 564 -0.37 1.41 28.65
C LEU A 564 -0.35 0.13 27.81
N LYS A 565 0.33 0.14 26.66
CA LYS A 565 0.52 -1.04 25.81
C LYS A 565 1.28 -2.14 26.54
N CYS A 566 2.38 -1.82 27.22
CA CYS A 566 3.12 -2.79 28.04
C CYS A 566 2.22 -3.42 29.12
N MET A 567 1.37 -2.62 29.77
CA MET A 567 0.43 -3.10 30.78
C MET A 567 -0.60 -4.08 30.20
N ILE A 568 -1.20 -3.74 29.06
CA ILE A 568 -2.18 -4.62 28.39
C ILE A 568 -1.50 -5.88 27.82
N SER A 569 -0.26 -5.77 27.32
CA SER A 569 0.58 -6.91 26.95
C SER A 569 0.76 -7.86 28.14
N GLU A 570 1.09 -7.36 29.34
CA GLU A 570 1.22 -8.17 30.54
C GLU A 570 -0.09 -8.91 30.88
N VAL A 571 -1.25 -8.27 30.72
CA VAL A 571 -2.56 -8.89 30.94
C VAL A 571 -2.76 -10.11 30.04
N TYR A 572 -2.45 -10.01 28.74
CA TYR A 572 -2.63 -11.15 27.83
C TYR A 572 -1.60 -12.26 28.02
N LEU A 573 -0.46 -11.97 28.66
CA LEU A 573 0.54 -12.99 28.99
C LEU A 573 0.24 -13.71 30.30
N VAL A 574 0.02 -12.95 31.36
CA VAL A 574 -0.05 -13.44 32.75
C VAL A 574 -1.49 -13.66 33.20
N GLY A 575 -2.44 -12.89 32.66
CA GLY A 575 -3.85 -12.90 33.01
C GLY A 575 -4.19 -11.93 34.13
N LEU A 576 -5.38 -11.32 34.07
CA LEU A 576 -5.88 -10.42 35.10
C LEU A 576 -5.90 -11.06 36.50
N LYS A 577 -6.25 -12.36 36.61
CA LYS A 577 -6.33 -13.05 37.91
C LYS A 577 -4.97 -13.23 38.60
N ARG A 578 -3.88 -13.13 37.83
CA ARG A 578 -2.51 -13.26 38.33
C ARG A 578 -1.75 -11.93 38.26
N SER A 579 -2.37 -10.87 37.74
CA SER A 579 -1.79 -9.53 37.74
C SER A 579 -1.82 -8.97 39.17
N HIS A 580 -0.64 -8.84 39.77
CA HIS A 580 -0.48 -8.39 41.15
C HIS A 580 -0.05 -6.92 41.26
N ASN A 581 0.21 -6.25 40.13
CA ASN A 581 0.80 -4.92 40.11
C ASN A 581 -0.23 -3.77 40.11
N ILE A 582 -1.18 -3.79 41.05
CA ILE A 582 -2.25 -2.78 41.18
C ILE A 582 -1.66 -1.35 41.30
N ASN A 583 -0.47 -1.21 41.86
CA ASN A 583 0.19 0.10 41.97
C ASN A 583 0.53 0.70 40.61
N HIS A 584 0.99 -0.10 39.64
CA HIS A 584 1.28 0.38 38.29
C HIS A 584 -0.01 0.81 37.57
N TRP A 585 -1.12 0.07 37.73
CA TRP A 585 -2.43 0.50 37.20
C TRP A 585 -2.87 1.86 37.76
N ARG A 586 -2.70 2.09 39.07
CA ARG A 586 -3.02 3.38 39.70
C ARG A 586 -2.15 4.53 39.18
N GLN A 587 -0.87 4.27 38.89
CA GLN A 587 0.01 5.26 38.27
C GLN A 587 -0.45 5.64 36.87
N LEU A 588 -0.87 4.66 36.06
CA LEU A 588 -1.43 4.91 34.72
C LEU A 588 -2.73 5.73 34.79
N ILE A 589 -3.60 5.48 35.77
CA ILE A 589 -4.80 6.30 36.02
C ILE A 589 -4.41 7.75 36.27
N GLN A 590 -3.51 8.01 37.23
CA GLN A 590 -3.05 9.36 37.56
C GLN A 590 -2.41 10.09 36.37
N LYS A 591 -1.57 9.38 35.59
CA LYS A 591 -0.97 9.93 34.36
C LYS A 591 -2.06 10.28 33.33
N SER A 592 -3.05 9.40 33.14
CA SER A 592 -4.16 9.63 32.20
C SER A 592 -4.99 10.86 32.56
N GLU A 593 -5.24 11.09 33.86
CA GLU A 593 -5.94 12.28 34.35
C GLU A 593 -5.13 13.56 34.10
N THR A 594 -3.82 13.50 34.33
CA THR A 594 -2.89 14.60 34.10
C THR A 594 -2.83 14.99 32.62
N LEU A 595 -2.90 13.99 31.73
CA LEU A 595 -2.96 14.18 30.27
C LEU A 595 -4.37 14.53 29.76
N GLY A 596 -5.39 14.61 30.63
CA GLY A 596 -6.77 14.93 30.26
C GLY A 596 -7.56 13.78 29.61
N LEU A 597 -7.03 12.55 29.64
CA LEU A 597 -7.60 11.34 29.02
C LEU A 597 -8.69 10.69 29.90
N LYS A 598 -9.70 11.46 30.31
CA LYS A 598 -10.72 11.04 31.31
C LYS A 598 -11.41 9.72 31.00
N ARG A 599 -11.74 9.45 29.73
CA ARG A 599 -12.39 8.19 29.33
C ARG A 599 -11.48 6.98 29.53
N ILE A 600 -10.18 7.14 29.27
CA ILE A 600 -9.18 6.09 29.48
C ILE A 600 -9.01 5.85 30.99
N SER A 601 -8.97 6.93 31.79
CA SER A 601 -8.97 6.82 33.26
C SER A 601 -10.11 5.94 33.78
N THR A 602 -11.35 6.22 33.35
CA THR A 602 -12.54 5.43 33.76
C THR A 602 -12.45 3.96 33.32
N LEU A 603 -11.90 3.68 32.15
CA LEU A 603 -11.71 2.29 31.70
C LEU A 603 -10.67 1.55 32.57
N LEU A 604 -9.59 2.23 32.95
CA LEU A 604 -8.57 1.69 33.84
C LEU A 604 -9.10 1.45 35.25
N GLU A 605 -9.92 2.36 35.80
CA GLU A 605 -10.60 2.17 37.09
C GLU A 605 -11.49 0.93 37.08
N CYS A 606 -12.34 0.79 36.05
CA CYS A 606 -13.18 -0.39 35.87
C CYS A 606 -12.36 -1.69 35.73
N ALA A 607 -11.17 -1.63 35.11
CA ALA A 607 -10.28 -2.78 35.01
C ALA A 607 -9.69 -3.17 36.38
N ILE A 608 -9.31 -2.19 37.21
CA ILE A 608 -8.85 -2.44 38.59
C ILE A 608 -9.96 -3.09 39.42
N ASP A 609 -11.20 -2.60 39.33
CA ASP A 609 -12.33 -3.19 40.06
C ASP A 609 -12.55 -4.67 39.68
N SER A 610 -12.39 -5.01 38.39
CA SER A 610 -12.43 -6.40 37.91
C SER A 610 -11.29 -7.28 38.44
N ILE A 611 -10.12 -6.70 38.77
CA ILE A 611 -9.00 -7.42 39.40
C ILE A 611 -9.27 -7.66 40.89
N GLN A 612 -9.93 -6.70 41.56
CA GLN A 612 -10.13 -6.71 43.01
C GLN A 612 -11.37 -7.48 43.48
N THR A 613 -12.39 -7.58 42.64
CA THR A 613 -13.63 -8.29 42.97
C THR A 613 -13.53 -9.78 42.62
N THR A 614 -14.14 -10.67 43.42
CA THR A 614 -14.23 -12.12 43.13
C THR A 614 -15.31 -12.47 42.10
N ASP A 615 -16.09 -11.50 41.64
CA ASP A 615 -17.14 -11.67 40.61
C ASP A 615 -16.54 -11.42 39.20
N VAL A 616 -15.59 -12.30 38.83
CA VAL A 616 -14.58 -12.07 37.79
C VAL A 616 -15.07 -12.49 36.39
N ASN A 617 -16.00 -11.73 35.80
CA ASN A 617 -16.40 -11.95 34.39
C ASN A 617 -16.35 -10.68 33.51
N HIS A 618 -16.06 -9.51 34.07
CA HIS A 618 -16.15 -8.24 33.33
C HIS A 618 -14.79 -7.80 32.75
N VAL A 619 -14.45 -8.30 31.56
CA VAL A 619 -13.21 -7.96 30.82
C VAL A 619 -13.40 -6.86 29.76
N SER A 620 -14.63 -6.37 29.58
CA SER A 620 -14.96 -5.36 28.56
C SER A 620 -14.09 -4.09 28.59
N PRO A 621 -13.64 -3.57 29.75
CA PRO A 621 -12.73 -2.42 29.79
C PRO A 621 -11.38 -2.73 29.15
N ILE A 622 -10.85 -3.94 29.33
CA ILE A 622 -9.61 -4.38 28.68
C ILE A 622 -9.79 -4.43 27.18
N PHE A 623 -10.90 -5.00 26.69
CA PHE A 623 -11.18 -5.06 25.24
C PHE A 623 -11.24 -3.66 24.62
N ALA A 624 -11.88 -2.70 25.29
CA ALA A 624 -11.93 -1.30 24.85
C ALA A 624 -10.54 -0.65 24.83
N LEU A 625 -9.73 -0.84 25.88
CA LEU A 625 -8.36 -0.33 25.93
C LEU A 625 -7.49 -0.93 24.82
N THR A 626 -7.59 -2.23 24.57
CA THR A 626 -6.87 -2.92 23.49
C THR A 626 -7.25 -2.38 22.11
N ALA A 627 -8.54 -2.11 21.86
CA ALA A 627 -9.01 -1.50 20.62
C ALA A 627 -8.45 -0.08 20.44
N LEU A 628 -8.42 0.74 21.50
CA LEU A 628 -7.87 2.09 21.47
C LEU A 628 -6.36 2.10 21.20
N ILE A 629 -5.60 1.17 21.81
CA ILE A 629 -4.16 1.01 21.56
C ILE A 629 -3.89 0.58 20.11
N CYS A 630 -4.74 -0.27 19.54
CA CYS A 630 -4.63 -0.65 18.13
C CYS A 630 -4.80 0.56 17.21
N LEU A 631 -5.80 1.41 17.46
CA LEU A 631 -6.04 2.63 16.70
C LEU A 631 -4.94 3.68 16.91
N SER A 632 -4.37 3.78 18.12
CA SER A 632 -3.31 4.77 18.41
C SER A 632 -2.00 4.47 17.70
N ARG A 633 -1.74 3.21 17.31
CA ARG A 633 -0.55 2.82 16.53
C ARG A 633 -0.42 3.59 15.21
N GLU A 634 -1.52 4.12 14.70
CA GLU A 634 -1.61 4.86 13.44
C GLU A 634 -1.68 6.39 13.65
N ILE A 635 -1.85 6.82 14.90
CA ILE A 635 -2.04 8.23 15.30
C ILE A 635 -0.80 8.68 16.08
N GLU A 636 0.42 8.37 15.65
CA GLU A 636 1.58 9.03 16.26
C GLU A 636 1.46 10.54 15.98
N ILE A 637 1.10 11.32 17.01
CA ILE A 637 0.96 12.77 17.02
C ILE A 637 2.26 13.33 17.62
N ASP A 638 3.17 13.88 16.81
CA ASP A 638 4.22 14.77 17.32
C ASP A 638 3.61 16.17 17.48
N VAL A 639 3.17 16.55 18.69
CA VAL A 639 2.62 17.91 18.94
C VAL A 639 3.69 18.96 18.63
N GLU A 640 3.51 19.73 17.56
CA GLU A 640 4.33 20.91 17.26
C GLU A 640 4.05 22.00 18.31
N TYR A 641 5.12 22.52 18.93
CA TYR A 641 5.15 23.86 19.52
C TYR A 641 6.08 24.76 18.70
#